data_AF-A0A345H2M4-F1
#
_entry.id   AF-A0A345H2M4-F1
#
_cell.length_a   1.000
_cell.length_b   1.000
_cell.length_c   1.000
_cell.angle_alpha   90.00
_cell.angle_beta   90.00
_cell.angle_gamma   90.00
#
_symmetry.space_group_name_H-M   'P 1'
#
loop_
_entity.id
_entity.type
_entity.pdbx_description
1 polymer ?
#
loop_
_entity_poly.entity_id
_entity_poly.type
_entity_poly.pdbx_seq_one_letter_code
_entity_poly.pdbx_strand_id
1 'polypeptide(L)'
;MCGIVLTISAKDAAECKQILNAQQHRGHDHQGIVTFENMHIGFNRLAIVDATAMGNQPFETADYITVFNGEIYNHETLRETYQMTTKGTSDIEIIAPLFEILGETIIDVLDGFYSGIIIHKPTKTCYVLRDYIGKKPLFFIKTTAFNCIASELKGVETIKSFEPIPKGISVIKGHQIIGIRSHQHKLLSKEKLKKVLEKAVYKRIPPHKVPFGVFISGGLDSAIIAAIIAKHSNLARYYCLGDENNEDYRHVQLLAKALQIQDKITYIPLPTVNTIATLIPKIVYHTESYNPSIISNGLATYLLAQQAAKDGLKVVLSGEGADELFCGYAITKDSNEWFAARNTLIQNLHFTELRRLDLTSMATTIEARCPFLDRDVYAIAIQLVKDELIHETSKLQGKYILRQLFKNSIPDRIINRKKMSCDVGSGIRKAVVEFSTAHGQTENVHLQTIWKRFFPALEAAHPYFSSYPIFDPFIAHRKAIHKDTGIIQRIEQMLLTDYQQTAFHNLIMQTKRTSDTLWLGGTCSDKTLHFKTVLAAEGIQTQLHIAEINGKLSHRLLSVRLLGKLYFIDVGSGWPCIQLFPAFADSSYEAFGIHFCAKRIKDRLVVTIKTSTVFKPLMEIPLQQQSQTSIKEAIANRFHPSKDYPLLHSLRLSFVKDHQFFFLKGNRLRVYEANKIFTEQQLTSKDISALINTYFPQLLPYHNNTTFSK
;
A
#
# COMPACT_ATOMS: atom_id res chain seq x y z
N MET A 1 8.29 20.05 -13.91
CA MET A 1 9.61 19.72 -13.32
C MET A 1 10.48 19.04 -14.33
N CYS A 2 11.77 18.96 -14.04
CA CYS A 2 12.85 18.68 -14.96
C CYS A 2 13.83 17.64 -14.37
N GLY A 3 14.77 17.15 -15.17
CA GLY A 3 15.89 16.33 -14.71
C GLY A 3 17.20 17.10 -14.80
N ILE A 4 18.02 17.06 -13.75
CA ILE A 4 19.37 17.65 -13.72
C ILE A 4 20.41 16.53 -13.69
N VAL A 5 21.48 16.71 -14.45
CA VAL A 5 22.73 15.94 -14.32
C VAL A 5 23.92 16.90 -14.35
N LEU A 6 24.88 16.73 -13.46
CA LEU A 6 26.22 17.29 -13.58
C LEU A 6 27.21 16.15 -13.36
N THR A 7 28.06 15.85 -14.33
CA THR A 7 29.22 14.97 -14.13
C THR A 7 30.46 15.82 -13.88
N ILE A 8 31.27 15.45 -12.89
CA ILE A 8 32.47 16.15 -12.44
C ILE A 8 33.67 15.21 -12.61
N SER A 9 34.69 15.67 -13.32
CA SER A 9 35.88 14.89 -13.67
C SER A 9 35.59 13.71 -14.60
N ALA A 10 34.50 13.78 -15.38
CA ALA A 10 34.26 12.84 -16.47
C ALA A 10 35.14 13.18 -17.68
N LYS A 11 35.48 12.16 -18.47
CA LYS A 11 36.31 12.31 -19.67
C LYS A 11 35.60 13.07 -20.80
N ASP A 12 34.31 12.82 -20.94
CA ASP A 12 33.45 13.43 -21.95
C ASP A 12 31.98 13.43 -21.49
N ALA A 13 31.11 14.00 -22.32
CA ALA A 13 29.69 14.16 -22.03
C ALA A 13 28.85 12.87 -22.17
N ALA A 14 29.44 11.72 -22.55
CA ALA A 14 28.68 10.49 -22.78
C ALA A 14 27.98 10.00 -21.50
N GLU A 15 28.70 10.01 -20.38
CA GLU A 15 28.17 9.66 -19.05
C GLU A 15 27.02 10.58 -18.66
N CYS A 16 27.21 11.90 -18.84
CA CYS A 16 26.18 12.89 -18.57
C CYS A 16 24.93 12.62 -19.42
N LYS A 17 25.09 12.37 -20.73
CA LYS A 17 24.00 12.06 -21.65
C LYS A 17 23.27 10.76 -21.30
N GLN A 18 23.99 9.72 -20.91
CA GLN A 18 23.41 8.44 -20.47
C GLN A 18 22.52 8.62 -19.24
N ILE A 19 23.07 9.25 -18.19
CA ILE A 19 22.33 9.49 -16.93
C ILE A 19 21.14 10.41 -17.19
N LEU A 20 21.29 11.37 -18.10
CA LEU A 20 20.22 12.29 -18.49
C LEU A 20 19.10 11.57 -19.24
N ASN A 21 19.41 10.66 -20.16
CA ASN A 21 18.42 9.86 -20.88
C ASN A 21 17.61 8.95 -19.96
N ALA A 22 18.23 8.38 -18.92
CA ALA A 22 17.51 7.60 -17.89
C ALA A 22 16.49 8.42 -17.09
N GLN A 23 16.56 9.76 -17.17
CA GLN A 23 15.68 10.71 -16.49
C GLN A 23 14.77 11.47 -17.47
N GLN A 24 14.62 11.01 -18.71
CA GLN A 24 13.84 11.70 -19.75
C GLN A 24 12.35 11.82 -19.40
N HIS A 25 11.78 10.88 -18.62
CA HIS A 25 10.39 10.97 -18.15
C HIS A 25 10.13 12.25 -17.36
N ARG A 26 11.15 12.82 -16.73
CA ARG A 26 11.04 14.09 -16.01
C ARG A 26 10.81 15.27 -16.94
N GLY A 27 11.14 15.22 -18.22
CA GLY A 27 10.94 16.34 -19.13
C GLY A 27 11.27 15.99 -20.56
N HIS A 28 10.27 16.04 -21.44
CA HIS A 28 10.41 15.66 -22.85
C HIS A 28 10.46 16.86 -23.81
N ASP A 29 10.29 18.09 -23.32
CA ASP A 29 10.13 19.28 -24.18
C ASP A 29 11.47 19.74 -24.78
N HIS A 30 12.57 19.60 -24.03
CA HIS A 30 13.93 19.92 -24.52
C HIS A 30 14.99 19.19 -23.71
N GLN A 31 16.08 18.77 -24.34
CA GLN A 31 17.27 18.26 -23.69
C GLN A 31 18.48 19.12 -24.08
N GLY A 32 19.22 19.63 -23.10
CA GLY A 32 20.42 20.45 -23.32
C GLY A 32 21.61 19.93 -22.50
N ILE A 33 22.81 20.02 -23.07
CA ILE A 33 24.07 19.73 -22.38
C ILE A 33 25.06 20.86 -22.67
N VAL A 34 25.66 21.42 -21.61
CA VAL A 34 26.77 22.37 -21.70
C VAL A 34 28.01 21.74 -21.07
N THR A 35 29.16 21.97 -21.68
CA THR A 35 30.47 21.51 -21.18
C THR A 35 31.27 22.72 -20.70
N PHE A 36 31.82 22.61 -19.50
CA PHE A 36 32.74 23.60 -18.93
C PHE A 36 33.90 22.86 -18.27
N GLU A 37 35.06 22.89 -18.91
CA GLU A 37 36.23 22.08 -18.53
C GLU A 37 35.86 20.58 -18.45
N ASN A 38 36.18 19.91 -17.32
CA ASN A 38 35.83 18.51 -17.06
C ASN A 38 34.46 18.36 -16.37
N MET A 39 33.57 19.35 -16.54
CA MET A 39 32.20 19.31 -16.05
C MET A 39 31.21 19.32 -17.21
N HIS A 40 30.22 18.45 -17.17
CA HIS A 40 29.14 18.39 -18.17
C HIS A 40 27.80 18.51 -17.46
N ILE A 41 27.06 19.57 -17.80
CA ILE A 41 25.79 19.93 -17.16
C ILE A 41 24.65 19.64 -18.15
N GLY A 42 23.83 18.65 -17.82
CA GLY A 42 22.69 18.19 -18.59
C GLY A 42 21.35 18.57 -17.96
N PHE A 43 20.36 18.86 -18.80
CA PHE A 43 19.01 19.19 -18.36
C PHE A 43 17.92 18.63 -19.28
N ASN A 44 16.92 17.98 -18.69
CA ASN A 44 15.68 17.56 -19.35
C ASN A 44 14.55 18.48 -18.92
N ARG A 45 13.91 19.16 -19.86
CA ARG A 45 12.95 20.24 -19.60
C ARG A 45 11.49 19.77 -19.73
N LEU A 46 10.67 20.16 -18.77
CA LEU A 46 9.23 20.30 -18.92
C LEU A 46 8.88 21.79 -18.90
N ALA A 47 8.45 22.33 -20.03
CA ALA A 47 8.12 23.74 -20.19
C ALA A 47 6.71 24.03 -19.60
N ILE A 48 6.67 24.84 -18.54
CA ILE A 48 5.44 25.23 -17.83
C ILE A 48 5.21 26.75 -17.86
N VAL A 49 6.16 27.54 -17.36
CA VAL A 49 6.03 29.01 -17.28
C VAL A 49 6.28 29.68 -18.62
N ASP A 50 7.45 29.42 -19.23
CA ASP A 50 7.80 29.92 -20.56
C ASP A 50 7.83 28.74 -21.53
N ALA A 51 6.93 28.69 -22.50
CA ALA A 51 6.88 27.59 -23.47
C ALA A 51 7.93 27.73 -24.60
N THR A 52 8.60 28.88 -24.70
CA THR A 52 9.54 29.18 -25.78
C THR A 52 10.92 28.56 -25.53
N ALA A 53 11.78 28.62 -26.56
CA ALA A 53 13.18 28.21 -26.45
C ALA A 53 13.99 29.10 -25.49
N MET A 54 13.52 30.31 -25.16
CA MET A 54 14.22 31.21 -24.24
C MET A 54 14.27 30.65 -22.82
N GLY A 55 13.32 29.80 -22.43
CA GLY A 55 13.37 29.10 -21.14
C GLY A 55 14.18 27.80 -21.14
N ASN A 56 14.86 27.45 -22.24
CA ASN A 56 15.69 26.24 -22.30
C ASN A 56 16.92 26.38 -21.39
N GLN A 57 17.26 25.29 -20.73
CA GLN A 57 18.42 25.21 -19.82
C GLN A 57 19.39 24.14 -20.33
N PRO A 58 20.70 24.21 -20.01
CA PRO A 58 21.37 25.18 -19.12
C PRO A 58 21.34 26.64 -19.58
N PHE A 59 21.22 27.57 -18.65
CA PHE A 59 21.40 29.00 -18.91
C PHE A 59 22.86 29.39 -18.77
N GLU A 60 23.37 30.18 -19.70
CA GLU A 60 24.75 30.67 -19.68
C GLU A 60 24.80 32.20 -19.76
N THR A 61 25.60 32.78 -18.88
CA THR A 61 26.06 34.18 -18.95
C THR A 61 27.58 34.21 -19.13
N ALA A 62 28.19 35.40 -19.13
CA ALA A 62 29.64 35.56 -19.16
C ALA A 62 30.31 34.82 -17.98
N ASP A 63 29.75 34.94 -16.78
CA ASP A 63 30.36 34.45 -15.54
C ASP A 63 29.67 33.21 -14.95
N TYR A 64 28.46 32.86 -15.38
CA TYR A 64 27.68 31.79 -14.76
C TYR A 64 27.15 30.75 -15.75
N ILE A 65 27.04 29.50 -15.28
CA ILE A 65 26.19 28.45 -15.87
C ILE A 65 25.18 28.02 -14.81
N THR A 66 23.90 28.00 -15.15
CA THR A 66 22.84 27.62 -14.18
C THR A 66 21.87 26.60 -14.73
N VAL A 67 21.48 25.62 -13.90
CA VAL A 67 20.37 24.70 -14.14
C VAL A 67 19.52 24.56 -12.89
N PHE A 68 18.20 24.68 -13.02
CA PHE A 68 17.25 24.57 -11.92
C PHE A 68 16.03 23.76 -12.33
N ASN A 69 15.77 22.74 -11.51
CA ASN A 69 14.57 21.94 -11.50
C ASN A 69 13.68 22.50 -10.40
N GLY A 70 12.74 23.39 -10.77
CA GLY A 70 11.98 24.13 -9.78
C GLY A 70 10.92 25.03 -10.37
N GLU A 71 10.25 25.73 -9.47
CA GLU A 71 9.39 26.87 -9.74
C GLU A 71 9.68 27.95 -8.69
N ILE A 72 9.95 29.18 -9.13
CA ILE A 72 10.10 30.36 -8.29
C ILE A 72 8.83 31.21 -8.41
N TYR A 73 7.94 31.10 -7.43
CA TYR A 73 6.60 31.72 -7.48
C TYR A 73 6.62 33.25 -7.37
N ASN A 74 7.70 33.83 -6.83
CA ASN A 74 7.86 35.28 -6.70
C ASN A 74 8.81 35.89 -7.74
N HIS A 75 9.09 35.20 -8.84
CA HIS A 75 10.09 35.65 -9.81
C HIS A 75 9.77 37.03 -10.41
N GLU A 76 8.51 37.33 -10.74
CA GLU A 76 8.13 38.65 -11.29
C GLU A 76 8.42 39.77 -10.29
N THR A 77 8.04 39.59 -9.02
CA THR A 77 8.35 40.55 -7.96
C THR A 77 9.86 40.74 -7.79
N LEU A 78 10.65 39.68 -7.96
CA LEU A 78 12.11 39.76 -7.89
C LEU A 78 12.69 40.50 -9.10
N ARG A 79 12.16 40.28 -10.32
CA ARG A 79 12.57 41.05 -11.52
C ARG A 79 12.36 42.54 -11.30
N GLU A 80 11.19 42.92 -10.81
CA GLU A 80 10.86 44.32 -10.52
C GLU A 80 11.76 44.90 -9.40
N THR A 81 11.88 44.19 -8.28
CA THR A 81 12.61 44.66 -7.09
C THR A 81 14.09 44.92 -7.39
N TYR A 82 14.71 44.05 -8.19
CA TYR A 82 16.13 44.15 -8.54
C TYR A 82 16.37 44.72 -9.95
N GLN A 83 15.34 45.26 -10.60
CA GLN A 83 15.41 45.90 -11.91
C GLN A 83 16.10 45.03 -12.98
N MET A 84 15.78 43.73 -12.99
CA MET A 84 16.42 42.75 -13.86
C MET A 84 15.87 42.80 -15.27
N THR A 85 16.77 42.76 -16.25
CA THR A 85 16.40 42.55 -17.65
C THR A 85 16.53 41.06 -17.98
N THR A 86 15.41 40.41 -18.31
CA THR A 86 15.38 39.01 -18.80
C THR A 86 15.02 38.97 -20.27
N LYS A 87 15.54 37.98 -21.00
CA LYS A 87 15.22 37.73 -22.41
C LYS A 87 13.84 37.12 -22.57
N GLY A 88 13.47 36.21 -21.67
CA GLY A 88 12.19 35.52 -21.67
C GLY A 88 11.39 35.74 -20.39
N THR A 89 10.36 34.90 -20.22
CA THR A 89 9.45 34.93 -19.07
C THR A 89 9.72 33.78 -18.09
N SER A 90 10.73 32.95 -18.35
CA SER A 90 11.13 31.83 -17.49
C SER A 90 11.44 32.30 -16.07
N ASP A 91 10.78 31.69 -15.08
CA ASP A 91 10.95 31.98 -13.66
C ASP A 91 12.37 31.70 -13.15
N ILE A 92 13.12 30.84 -13.86
CA ILE A 92 14.50 30.48 -13.55
C ILE A 92 15.53 31.45 -14.15
N GLU A 93 15.17 32.25 -15.16
CA GLU A 93 16.13 33.15 -15.82
C GLU A 93 16.73 34.19 -14.85
N ILE A 94 16.00 34.53 -13.78
CA ILE A 94 16.46 35.48 -12.77
C ILE A 94 17.59 34.94 -11.89
N ILE A 95 17.88 33.64 -11.90
CA ILE A 95 18.74 33.04 -10.88
C ILE A 95 20.19 33.52 -10.98
N ALA A 96 20.77 33.51 -12.19
CA ALA A 96 22.13 33.98 -12.40
C ALA A 96 22.31 35.46 -11.99
N PRO A 97 21.54 36.43 -12.52
CA PRO A 97 21.69 37.84 -12.12
C PRO A 97 21.36 38.07 -10.64
N LEU A 98 20.39 37.33 -10.07
CA LEU A 98 20.07 37.47 -8.64
C LEU A 98 21.20 36.96 -7.75
N PHE A 99 21.88 35.88 -8.16
CA PHE A 99 23.02 35.33 -7.43
C PHE A 99 24.23 36.26 -7.50
N GLU A 100 24.44 36.93 -8.62
CA GLU A 100 25.48 37.95 -8.77
C GLU A 100 25.28 39.11 -7.77
N ILE A 101 24.03 39.52 -7.53
CA ILE A 101 23.69 40.62 -6.61
C ILE A 101 23.74 40.17 -5.13
N LEU A 102 23.13 39.02 -4.82
CA LEU A 102 22.88 38.60 -3.43
C LEU A 102 23.87 37.56 -2.90
N GLY A 103 24.64 36.94 -3.78
CA GLY A 103 25.44 35.76 -3.47
C GLY A 103 24.60 34.70 -2.77
N GLU A 104 25.14 34.19 -1.67
CA GLU A 104 24.53 33.09 -0.92
C GLU A 104 23.20 33.47 -0.25
N THR A 105 22.92 34.77 -0.03
CA THR A 105 21.66 35.23 0.59
C THR A 105 20.44 35.08 -0.33
N ILE A 106 20.65 34.70 -1.60
CA ILE A 106 19.59 34.43 -2.57
C ILE A 106 18.49 33.50 -2.02
N ILE A 107 18.85 32.47 -1.24
CA ILE A 107 17.89 31.47 -0.76
C ILE A 107 16.86 32.06 0.22
N ASP A 108 17.13 33.22 0.82
CA ASP A 108 16.23 33.88 1.74
C ASP A 108 15.16 34.71 1.01
N VAL A 109 15.38 35.05 -0.27
CA VAL A 109 14.43 35.80 -1.08
C VAL A 109 13.61 34.92 -2.03
N LEU A 110 14.15 33.77 -2.45
CA LEU A 110 13.44 32.83 -3.32
C LEU A 110 12.22 32.21 -2.60
N ASP A 111 11.06 32.32 -3.22
CA ASP A 111 9.82 31.69 -2.77
C ASP A 111 9.40 30.63 -3.78
N GLY A 112 9.79 29.38 -3.53
CA GLY A 112 9.66 28.32 -4.51
C GLY A 112 10.08 26.95 -3.98
N PHE A 113 9.90 25.95 -4.83
CA PHE A 113 10.49 24.63 -4.65
C PHE A 113 11.46 24.37 -5.76
N TYR A 114 12.71 24.09 -5.44
CA TYR A 114 13.78 24.01 -6.41
C TYR A 114 14.93 23.16 -5.91
N SER A 115 15.61 22.57 -6.88
CA SER A 115 16.97 22.08 -6.73
C SER A 115 17.75 22.55 -7.95
N GLY A 116 18.97 23.05 -7.78
CA GLY A 116 19.71 23.62 -8.90
C GLY A 116 21.22 23.69 -8.66
N ILE A 117 21.93 24.02 -9.73
CA ILE A 117 23.37 24.17 -9.77
C ILE A 117 23.69 25.54 -10.36
N ILE A 118 24.65 26.23 -9.75
CA ILE A 118 25.25 27.47 -10.26
C ILE A 118 26.75 27.23 -10.32
N ILE A 119 27.33 27.30 -11.52
CA ILE A 119 28.78 27.28 -11.71
C ILE A 119 29.23 28.71 -11.96
N HIS A 120 30.09 29.22 -11.10
CA HIS A 120 30.80 30.49 -11.33
C HIS A 120 32.07 30.19 -12.14
N LYS A 121 32.09 30.59 -13.42
CA LYS A 121 33.14 30.29 -14.38
C LYS A 121 34.51 30.83 -13.94
N PRO A 122 34.66 32.10 -13.49
CA PRO A 122 35.97 32.64 -13.11
C PRO A 122 36.64 31.90 -11.94
N THR A 123 35.89 31.56 -10.90
CA THR A 123 36.44 30.86 -9.71
C THR A 123 36.27 29.35 -9.78
N LYS A 124 35.69 28.82 -10.86
CA LYS A 124 35.36 27.39 -11.06
C LYS A 124 34.58 26.77 -9.90
N THR A 125 33.79 27.60 -9.21
CA THR A 125 33.07 27.17 -8.01
C THR A 125 31.70 26.63 -8.39
N CYS A 126 31.39 25.42 -7.95
CA CYS A 126 30.09 24.77 -8.16
C CYS A 126 29.24 24.89 -6.88
N TYR A 127 28.26 25.78 -6.92
CA TYR A 127 27.21 25.91 -5.90
C TYR A 127 26.03 24.99 -6.26
N VAL A 128 25.47 24.35 -5.25
CA VAL A 128 24.31 23.47 -5.37
C VAL A 128 23.26 23.94 -4.37
N LEU A 129 22.07 24.23 -4.88
CA LEU A 129 20.99 24.84 -4.13
C LEU A 129 19.83 23.86 -4.00
N ARG A 130 19.20 23.81 -2.84
CA ARG A 130 17.97 23.04 -2.60
C ARG A 130 17.02 23.82 -1.71
N ASP A 131 15.73 23.73 -2.00
CA ASP A 131 14.67 24.41 -1.26
C ASP A 131 14.60 24.01 0.22
N TYR A 132 13.91 24.82 1.01
CA TYR A 132 13.91 24.72 2.47
C TYR A 132 13.33 23.40 3.02
N ILE A 133 12.50 22.70 2.24
CA ILE A 133 11.90 21.43 2.65
C ILE A 133 12.52 20.23 1.91
N GLY A 134 13.35 20.48 0.89
CA GLY A 134 13.97 19.46 0.06
C GLY A 134 12.99 18.80 -0.92
N LYS A 135 11.97 19.53 -1.39
CA LYS A 135 10.91 18.97 -2.24
C LYS A 135 11.44 18.43 -3.56
N LYS A 136 12.47 19.08 -4.14
CA LYS A 136 13.08 18.61 -5.38
C LYS A 136 14.28 17.70 -5.08
N PRO A 137 14.25 16.45 -5.57
CA PRO A 137 15.32 15.49 -5.28
C PRO A 137 16.58 15.87 -6.04
N LEU A 138 17.71 15.75 -5.35
CA LEU A 138 19.03 15.96 -5.90
C LEU A 138 20.03 15.20 -5.02
N PHE A 139 20.93 14.44 -5.63
CA PHE A 139 21.89 13.58 -4.96
C PHE A 139 23.29 13.89 -5.42
N PHE A 140 24.25 13.87 -4.50
CA PHE A 140 25.67 13.76 -4.82
C PHE A 140 26.02 12.27 -4.83
N ILE A 141 26.59 11.80 -5.94
CA ILE A 141 26.81 10.39 -6.22
C ILE A 141 28.29 10.19 -6.56
N LYS A 142 28.96 9.29 -5.84
CA LYS A 142 30.34 8.90 -6.07
C LYS A 142 30.37 7.61 -6.87
N THR A 143 31.11 7.61 -7.97
CA THR A 143 31.35 6.40 -8.79
C THR A 143 32.82 5.99 -8.69
N THR A 144 33.22 4.98 -9.47
CA THR A 144 34.63 4.60 -9.59
C THR A 144 35.44 5.58 -10.42
N ALA A 145 34.84 6.23 -11.42
CA ALA A 145 35.56 7.04 -12.41
C ALA A 145 35.33 8.55 -12.27
N PHE A 146 34.13 8.97 -11.85
CA PHE A 146 33.75 10.38 -11.72
C PHE A 146 32.78 10.59 -10.54
N ASN A 147 32.55 11.85 -10.16
CA ASN A 147 31.42 12.18 -9.28
C ASN A 147 30.30 12.78 -10.11
N CYS A 148 29.05 12.60 -9.71
CA CYS A 148 27.96 13.31 -10.35
C CYS A 148 26.93 13.83 -9.36
N ILE A 149 26.17 14.83 -9.81
CA ILE A 149 24.96 15.30 -9.18
C ILE A 149 23.80 14.95 -10.10
N ALA A 150 22.77 14.28 -9.59
CA ALA A 150 21.62 13.89 -10.39
C ALA A 150 20.31 14.01 -9.60
N SER A 151 19.19 14.27 -10.29
CA SER A 151 17.86 14.31 -9.65
C SER A 151 17.40 12.93 -9.17
N GLU A 152 17.80 11.86 -9.86
CA GLU A 152 17.46 10.47 -9.55
C GLU A 152 18.73 9.61 -9.64
N LEU A 153 18.79 8.49 -8.90
CA LEU A 153 19.97 7.60 -8.91
C LEU A 153 20.02 6.71 -10.15
N LYS A 154 18.85 6.40 -10.73
CA LYS A 154 18.73 5.62 -11.96
C LYS A 154 19.51 6.26 -13.11
N GLY A 155 20.17 5.42 -13.90
CA GLY A 155 21.04 5.83 -15.00
C GLY A 155 22.52 5.88 -14.64
N VAL A 156 22.87 5.89 -13.35
CA VAL A 156 24.27 5.74 -12.89
C VAL A 156 24.59 4.26 -12.68
N GLU A 157 25.52 3.71 -13.46
CA GLU A 157 25.78 2.26 -13.46
C GLU A 157 26.48 1.74 -12.20
N THR A 158 27.53 2.43 -11.75
CA THR A 158 28.37 1.99 -10.63
C THR A 158 28.41 3.04 -9.51
N ILE A 159 27.44 2.95 -8.60
CA ILE A 159 27.37 3.83 -7.43
C ILE A 159 28.18 3.22 -6.28
N LYS A 160 29.26 3.89 -5.85
CA LYS A 160 30.01 3.54 -4.63
C LYS A 160 29.31 4.04 -3.38
N SER A 161 28.85 5.29 -3.42
CA SER A 161 28.04 5.90 -2.36
C SER A 161 27.27 7.08 -2.92
N PHE A 162 26.20 7.46 -2.23
CA PHE A 162 25.43 8.65 -2.56
C PHE A 162 24.87 9.28 -1.29
N GLU A 163 24.61 10.57 -1.36
CA GLU A 163 23.95 11.32 -0.30
C GLU A 163 23.00 12.36 -0.90
N PRO A 164 21.83 12.61 -0.29
CA PRO A 164 20.97 13.70 -0.72
C PRO A 164 21.68 15.05 -0.51
N ILE A 165 21.58 15.94 -1.49
CA ILE A 165 22.09 17.30 -1.36
C ILE A 165 21.39 17.98 -0.16
N PRO A 166 22.14 18.61 0.77
CA PRO A 166 21.55 19.34 1.90
C PRO A 166 20.59 20.45 1.44
N LYS A 167 19.59 20.76 2.29
CA LYS A 167 18.72 21.93 2.11
C LYS A 167 19.55 23.20 2.24
N GLY A 168 19.28 24.23 1.43
CA GLY A 168 20.07 25.48 1.42
C GLY A 168 21.10 25.50 0.30
N ILE A 169 22.30 26.04 0.57
CA ILE A 169 23.41 26.11 -0.38
C ILE A 169 24.55 25.21 0.10
N SER A 170 25.07 24.42 -0.83
CA SER A 170 26.30 23.66 -0.67
C SER A 170 27.29 24.00 -1.78
N VAL A 171 28.58 23.77 -1.53
CA VAL A 171 29.64 23.85 -2.54
C VAL A 171 30.30 22.50 -2.71
N ILE A 172 30.64 22.15 -3.95
CA ILE A 172 31.43 20.96 -4.24
C ILE A 172 32.92 21.30 -4.17
N LYS A 173 33.65 20.64 -3.27
CA LYS A 173 35.12 20.73 -3.15
C LYS A 173 35.73 19.34 -3.28
N GLY A 174 36.35 19.08 -4.43
CA GLY A 174 36.91 17.76 -4.75
C GLY A 174 35.85 16.67 -4.70
N HIS A 175 35.97 15.75 -3.74
CA HIS A 175 35.06 14.60 -3.55
C HIS A 175 34.02 14.81 -2.44
N GLN A 176 33.77 16.05 -2.01
CA GLN A 176 32.88 16.35 -0.90
C GLN A 176 31.89 17.45 -1.23
N ILE A 177 30.72 17.32 -0.63
CA ILE A 177 29.71 18.38 -0.57
C ILE A 177 29.78 19.06 0.80
N ILE A 178 29.86 20.39 0.79
CA ILE A 178 29.98 21.18 2.01
C ILE A 178 28.80 22.15 2.05
N GLY A 179 27.89 21.96 3.00
CA GLY A 179 26.82 22.91 3.28
C GLY A 179 27.41 24.23 3.80
N ILE A 180 27.08 25.34 3.15
CA ILE A 180 27.60 26.67 3.49
C ILE A 180 26.52 27.63 3.98
N ARG A 181 25.25 27.39 3.64
CA ARG A 181 24.13 28.22 4.10
C ARG A 181 22.83 27.43 4.24
N SER A 182 22.10 27.69 5.32
CA SER A 182 20.75 27.18 5.56
C SER A 182 19.71 28.28 5.41
N HIS A 183 18.48 27.89 5.04
CA HIS A 183 17.34 28.79 4.90
C HIS A 183 16.99 29.48 6.21
N GLN A 184 16.65 30.78 6.15
CA GLN A 184 16.06 31.51 7.27
C GLN A 184 14.53 31.59 7.13
N HIS A 185 13.83 31.41 8.26
CA HIS A 185 12.37 31.49 8.30
C HIS A 185 11.93 32.79 8.97
N LYS A 186 10.98 33.47 8.35
CA LYS A 186 10.38 34.70 8.90
C LYS A 186 9.41 34.35 10.02
N LEU A 187 9.32 35.20 11.04
CA LEU A 187 8.25 35.11 12.02
C LEU A 187 6.99 35.76 11.45
N LEU A 188 5.89 35.01 11.43
CA LEU A 188 4.60 35.44 10.91
C LEU A 188 3.50 35.19 11.95
N SER A 189 2.55 36.13 12.05
CA SER A 189 1.39 35.99 12.95
C SER A 189 0.52 34.79 12.56
N LYS A 190 0.14 34.00 13.57
CA LYS A 190 -0.70 32.80 13.45
C LYS A 190 -2.09 33.09 12.89
N GLU A 191 -2.65 34.26 13.20
CA GLU A 191 -3.98 34.71 12.74
C GLU A 191 -4.07 34.80 11.21
N LYS A 192 -2.92 34.95 10.53
CA LYS A 192 -2.84 35.06 9.07
C LYS A 192 -2.89 33.70 8.37
N LEU A 193 -2.89 32.57 9.08
CA LEU A 193 -2.74 31.23 8.50
C LEU A 193 -3.69 30.96 7.32
N LYS A 194 -4.99 31.28 7.47
CA LYS A 194 -5.98 31.06 6.42
C LYS A 194 -5.65 31.85 5.15
N LYS A 195 -5.38 33.14 5.28
CA LYS A 195 -5.05 34.03 4.16
C LYS A 195 -3.72 33.65 3.50
N VAL A 196 -2.73 33.25 4.30
CA VAL A 196 -1.44 32.76 3.82
C VAL A 196 -1.60 31.45 3.05
N LEU A 197 -2.42 30.51 3.53
CA LEU A 197 -2.72 29.27 2.82
C LEU A 197 -3.49 29.52 1.52
N GLU A 198 -4.48 30.43 1.52
CA GLU A 198 -5.18 30.85 0.30
C GLU A 198 -4.19 31.43 -0.73
N LYS A 199 -3.31 32.35 -0.32
CA LYS A 199 -2.24 32.89 -1.18
C LYS A 199 -1.30 31.80 -1.70
N ALA A 200 -0.93 30.84 -0.84
CA ALA A 200 -0.09 29.72 -1.20
C ALA A 200 -0.72 28.81 -2.27
N VAL A 201 -2.04 28.64 -2.25
CA VAL A 201 -2.77 27.93 -3.30
C VAL A 201 -2.75 28.74 -4.60
N TYR A 202 -3.10 30.03 -4.55
CA TYR A 202 -3.21 30.85 -5.77
C TYR A 202 -1.89 30.97 -6.52
N LYS A 203 -0.78 31.22 -5.82
CA LYS A 203 0.54 31.36 -6.48
C LYS A 203 1.05 30.06 -7.13
N ARG A 204 0.42 28.92 -6.84
CA ARG A 204 0.74 27.61 -7.43
C ARG A 204 -0.16 27.24 -8.61
N ILE A 205 -1.21 28.02 -8.89
CA ILE A 205 -1.97 27.87 -10.12
C ILE A 205 -1.08 28.30 -11.29
N PRO A 206 -0.97 27.52 -12.38
CA PRO A 206 -0.19 27.93 -13.55
C PRO A 206 -0.65 29.29 -14.11
N PRO A 207 0.28 30.10 -14.64
CA PRO A 207 -0.06 31.38 -15.24
C PRO A 207 -0.87 31.21 -16.55
N HIS A 208 -1.30 32.33 -17.14
CA HIS A 208 -1.90 32.38 -18.49
C HIS A 208 -3.18 31.55 -18.71
N LYS A 209 -3.97 31.29 -17.65
CA LYS A 209 -5.25 30.56 -17.75
C LYS A 209 -5.11 29.14 -18.33
N VAL A 210 -3.97 28.49 -18.11
CA VAL A 210 -3.76 27.10 -18.52
C VAL A 210 -4.54 26.16 -17.57
N PRO A 211 -5.26 25.14 -18.09
CA PRO A 211 -5.90 24.12 -17.26
C PRO A 211 -4.89 23.39 -16.37
N PHE A 212 -5.33 22.99 -15.18
CA PHE A 212 -4.50 22.28 -14.22
C PHE A 212 -5.34 21.29 -13.41
N GLY A 213 -4.68 20.33 -12.77
CA GLY A 213 -5.33 19.28 -12.00
C GLY A 213 -5.32 19.53 -10.50
N VAL A 214 -6.24 18.88 -9.79
CA VAL A 214 -6.25 18.81 -8.32
C VAL A 214 -6.50 17.37 -7.91
N PHE A 215 -5.60 16.80 -7.11
CA PHE A 215 -5.81 15.47 -6.55
C PHE A 215 -6.72 15.57 -5.33
N ILE A 216 -7.85 14.85 -5.37
CA ILE A 216 -8.85 14.81 -4.31
C ILE A 216 -9.10 13.38 -3.81
N SER A 217 -9.24 13.24 -2.50
CA SER A 217 -9.39 11.95 -1.82
C SER A 217 -10.54 11.92 -0.81
N GLY A 218 -11.29 13.02 -0.70
CA GLY A 218 -12.33 13.16 0.33
C GLY A 218 -11.79 13.29 1.76
N GLY A 219 -10.47 13.44 1.90
CA GLY A 219 -9.81 13.87 3.14
C GLY A 219 -9.86 15.39 3.31
N LEU A 220 -9.55 15.85 4.53
CA LEU A 220 -9.59 17.28 4.88
C LEU A 220 -8.66 18.13 4.00
N ASP A 221 -7.47 17.65 3.70
CA ASP A 221 -6.39 18.47 3.13
C ASP A 221 -6.67 18.83 1.67
N SER A 222 -6.97 17.82 0.86
CA SER A 222 -7.37 18.02 -0.54
C SER A 222 -8.72 18.74 -0.63
N ALA A 223 -9.61 18.58 0.34
CA ALA A 223 -10.86 19.36 0.41
C ALA A 223 -10.62 20.86 0.66
N ILE A 224 -9.65 21.23 1.50
CA ILE A 224 -9.25 22.63 1.71
C ILE A 224 -8.70 23.22 0.41
N ILE A 225 -7.80 22.51 -0.27
CA ILE A 225 -7.26 22.96 -1.56
C ILE A 225 -8.38 23.13 -2.59
N ALA A 226 -9.28 22.14 -2.72
CA ALA A 226 -10.41 22.20 -3.64
C ALA A 226 -11.36 23.35 -3.33
N ALA A 227 -11.68 23.60 -2.05
CA ALA A 227 -12.57 24.68 -1.63
C ALA A 227 -11.99 26.08 -1.89
N ILE A 228 -10.67 26.24 -1.77
CA ILE A 228 -9.99 27.49 -2.12
C ILE A 228 -10.03 27.70 -3.64
N ILE A 229 -9.71 26.66 -4.42
CA ILE A 229 -9.67 26.74 -5.89
C ILE A 229 -11.05 27.00 -6.49
N ALA A 230 -12.09 26.29 -6.01
CA ALA A 230 -13.44 26.37 -6.56
C ALA A 230 -14.03 27.79 -6.49
N LYS A 231 -13.59 28.61 -5.53
CA LYS A 231 -14.02 30.01 -5.39
C LYS A 231 -13.43 30.95 -6.45
N HIS A 232 -12.30 30.61 -7.07
CA HIS A 232 -11.50 31.56 -7.83
C HIS A 232 -11.02 31.06 -9.20
N SER A 233 -11.19 29.77 -9.51
CA SER A 233 -10.81 29.23 -10.81
C SER A 233 -11.82 28.21 -11.32
N ASN A 234 -12.24 28.41 -12.56
CA ASN A 234 -13.06 27.46 -13.29
C ASN A 234 -12.23 26.46 -14.12
N LEU A 235 -10.90 26.64 -14.18
CA LEU A 235 -9.95 25.89 -15.02
C LEU A 235 -9.44 24.60 -14.39
N ALA A 236 -9.75 24.37 -13.11
CA ALA A 236 -9.34 23.18 -12.39
C ALA A 236 -10.12 21.95 -12.84
N ARG A 237 -9.40 20.87 -13.15
CA ARG A 237 -9.93 19.51 -13.24
C ARG A 237 -9.57 18.74 -11.99
N TYR A 238 -10.47 17.90 -11.50
CA TYR A 238 -10.30 17.21 -10.23
C TYR A 238 -10.21 15.70 -10.46
N TYR A 239 -9.29 15.03 -9.76
CA TYR A 239 -9.03 13.61 -9.96
C TYR A 239 -9.19 12.85 -8.65
N CYS A 240 -10.05 11.85 -8.65
CA CYS A 240 -10.31 10.96 -7.52
C CYS A 240 -10.04 9.51 -7.91
N LEU A 241 -9.45 8.74 -7.01
CA LEU A 241 -9.25 7.30 -7.21
C LEU A 241 -10.40 6.50 -6.56
N GLY A 242 -10.84 5.45 -7.24
CA GLY A 242 -11.88 4.53 -6.77
C GLY A 242 -13.27 4.83 -7.33
N ASP A 243 -14.21 3.97 -6.94
CA ASP A 243 -15.62 4.00 -7.35
C ASP A 243 -16.56 4.03 -6.12
N GLU A 244 -17.86 3.87 -6.35
CA GLU A 244 -18.94 3.88 -5.35
C GLU A 244 -18.78 2.90 -4.17
N ASN A 245 -17.93 1.87 -4.33
CA ASN A 245 -17.60 0.92 -3.28
C ASN A 245 -16.54 1.49 -2.30
N ASN A 246 -15.83 2.55 -2.68
CA ASN A 246 -14.76 3.14 -1.87
C ASN A 246 -15.26 4.27 -0.96
N GLU A 247 -14.67 4.37 0.24
CA GLU A 247 -15.04 5.40 1.21
C GLU A 247 -14.67 6.81 0.72
N ASP A 248 -13.52 6.95 0.05
CA ASP A 248 -13.03 8.23 -0.48
C ASP A 248 -13.95 8.80 -1.55
N TYR A 249 -14.45 7.95 -2.45
CA TYR A 249 -15.41 8.32 -3.49
C TYR A 249 -16.66 9.00 -2.91
N ARG A 250 -17.26 8.41 -1.86
CA ARG A 250 -18.48 8.94 -1.22
C ARG A 250 -18.26 10.32 -0.59
N HIS A 251 -17.09 10.54 0.00
CA HIS A 251 -16.73 11.85 0.56
C HIS A 251 -16.41 12.87 -0.53
N VAL A 252 -15.79 12.44 -1.62
CA VAL A 252 -15.57 13.30 -2.80
C VAL A 252 -16.90 13.72 -3.42
N GLN A 253 -17.89 12.84 -3.55
CA GLN A 253 -19.22 13.22 -4.04
C GLN A 253 -19.88 14.29 -3.17
N LEU A 254 -19.77 14.17 -1.85
CA LEU A 254 -20.28 15.18 -0.92
C LEU A 254 -19.59 16.54 -1.12
N LEU A 255 -18.26 16.52 -1.25
CA LEU A 255 -17.47 17.72 -1.52
C LEU A 255 -17.84 18.34 -2.87
N ALA A 256 -17.97 17.50 -3.90
CA ALA A 256 -18.28 17.90 -5.26
C ALA A 256 -19.59 18.69 -5.32
N LYS A 257 -20.63 18.16 -4.66
CA LYS A 257 -21.93 18.81 -4.54
C LYS A 257 -21.84 20.14 -3.80
N ALA A 258 -21.10 20.18 -2.69
CA ALA A 258 -20.95 21.40 -1.88
C ALA A 258 -20.20 22.51 -2.62
N LEU A 259 -19.22 22.15 -3.46
CA LEU A 259 -18.40 23.09 -4.23
C LEU A 259 -18.92 23.34 -5.66
N GLN A 260 -19.97 22.65 -6.09
CA GLN A 260 -20.53 22.73 -7.45
C GLN A 260 -19.49 22.39 -8.55
N ILE A 261 -18.72 21.31 -8.33
CA ILE A 261 -17.65 20.87 -9.24
C ILE A 261 -17.87 19.46 -9.82
N GLN A 262 -19.09 18.92 -9.74
CA GLN A 262 -19.42 17.55 -10.14
C GLN A 262 -18.96 17.24 -11.58
N ASP A 263 -19.22 18.16 -12.51
CA ASP A 263 -18.88 18.00 -13.93
C ASP A 263 -17.38 18.16 -14.25
N LYS A 264 -16.56 18.42 -13.23
CA LYS A 264 -15.10 18.63 -13.34
C LYS A 264 -14.29 17.50 -12.70
N ILE A 265 -14.95 16.48 -12.18
CA ILE A 265 -14.28 15.36 -11.51
C ILE A 265 -14.16 14.17 -12.45
N THR A 266 -12.94 13.68 -12.60
CA THR A 266 -12.63 12.40 -13.22
C THR A 266 -12.37 11.37 -12.13
N TYR A 267 -13.21 10.32 -12.10
CA TYR A 267 -13.03 9.17 -11.22
C TYR A 267 -12.23 8.09 -11.94
N ILE A 268 -11.16 7.63 -11.30
CA ILE A 268 -10.23 6.68 -11.88
C ILE A 268 -10.44 5.33 -11.19
N PRO A 269 -10.83 4.27 -11.94
CA PRO A 269 -11.08 2.97 -11.34
C PRO A 269 -9.78 2.33 -10.82
N LEU A 270 -9.94 1.40 -9.88
CA LEU A 270 -8.80 0.63 -9.37
C LEU A 270 -8.26 -0.32 -10.44
N PRO A 271 -6.93 -0.55 -10.49
CA PRO A 271 -6.34 -1.44 -11.46
C PRO A 271 -6.72 -2.90 -11.19
N THR A 272 -6.90 -3.68 -12.27
CA THR A 272 -7.11 -5.13 -12.18
C THR A 272 -5.83 -5.85 -11.72
N VAL A 273 -5.94 -7.11 -11.28
CA VAL A 273 -4.78 -7.94 -10.90
C VAL A 273 -3.72 -7.98 -12.02
N ASN A 274 -4.15 -8.15 -13.27
CA ASN A 274 -3.24 -8.17 -14.43
C ASN A 274 -2.56 -6.82 -14.64
N THR A 275 -3.30 -5.72 -14.49
CA THR A 275 -2.73 -4.37 -14.62
C THR A 275 -1.73 -4.09 -13.50
N ILE A 276 -2.03 -4.49 -12.26
CA ILE A 276 -1.14 -4.33 -11.10
C ILE A 276 0.22 -5.01 -11.32
N ALA A 277 0.23 -6.20 -11.91
CA ALA A 277 1.46 -6.94 -12.20
C ALA A 277 2.44 -6.15 -13.09
N THR A 278 1.91 -5.27 -13.96
CA THR A 278 2.72 -4.40 -14.82
C THR A 278 3.05 -3.06 -14.17
N LEU A 279 2.17 -2.55 -13.29
CA LEU A 279 2.33 -1.24 -12.67
C LEU A 279 3.32 -1.27 -11.51
N ILE A 280 3.29 -2.29 -10.65
CA ILE A 280 4.18 -2.36 -9.48
C ILE A 280 5.67 -2.27 -9.88
N PRO A 281 6.17 -3.04 -10.88
CA PRO A 281 7.55 -2.89 -11.34
C PRO A 281 7.90 -1.47 -11.79
N LYS A 282 6.97 -0.78 -12.47
CA LYS A 282 7.15 0.62 -12.88
C LYS A 282 7.28 1.56 -11.67
N ILE A 283 6.42 1.40 -10.67
CA ILE A 283 6.48 2.23 -9.46
C ILE A 283 7.75 1.97 -8.67
N VAL A 284 8.16 0.70 -8.53
CA VAL A 284 9.43 0.32 -7.89
C VAL A 284 10.62 0.96 -8.60
N TYR A 285 10.66 0.91 -9.94
CA TYR A 285 11.70 1.56 -10.74
C TYR A 285 11.72 3.08 -10.53
N HIS A 286 10.59 3.76 -10.69
CA HIS A 286 10.56 5.23 -10.62
C HIS A 286 10.81 5.77 -9.21
N THR A 287 10.19 5.18 -8.20
CA THR A 287 10.41 5.56 -6.80
C THR A 287 11.79 5.18 -6.29
N GLU A 288 12.49 4.26 -6.97
CA GLU A 288 13.74 3.65 -6.51
C GLU A 288 13.58 3.00 -5.13
N SER A 289 12.37 2.58 -4.74
CA SER A 289 12.09 2.05 -3.41
C SER A 289 11.40 0.69 -3.51
N TYR A 290 11.48 -0.09 -2.44
CA TYR A 290 10.63 -1.25 -2.22
C TYR A 290 9.83 -1.16 -0.92
N ASN A 291 9.82 0.02 -0.27
CA ASN A 291 9.01 0.24 0.92
C ASN A 291 7.52 0.15 0.56
N PRO A 292 6.73 -0.73 1.21
CA PRO A 292 5.32 -0.95 0.89
C PRO A 292 4.45 0.31 0.85
N SER A 293 4.69 1.24 1.79
CA SER A 293 3.90 2.47 1.89
C SER A 293 4.23 3.44 0.75
N ILE A 294 5.51 3.54 0.37
CA ILE A 294 5.96 4.31 -0.79
C ILE A 294 5.38 3.72 -2.08
N ILE A 295 5.39 2.39 -2.24
CA ILE A 295 4.86 1.72 -3.43
C ILE A 295 3.35 1.87 -3.53
N SER A 296 2.60 1.61 -2.46
CA SER A 296 1.13 1.70 -2.48
C SER A 296 0.64 3.12 -2.75
N ASN A 297 1.16 4.12 -2.02
CA ASN A 297 0.79 5.52 -2.26
C ASN A 297 1.39 6.05 -3.58
N GLY A 298 2.53 5.52 -4.02
CA GLY A 298 3.14 5.86 -5.30
C GLY A 298 2.30 5.38 -6.48
N LEU A 299 1.73 4.17 -6.39
CA LEU A 299 0.78 3.65 -7.36
C LEU A 299 -0.49 4.51 -7.43
N ALA A 300 -1.04 4.93 -6.28
CA ALA A 300 -2.19 5.82 -6.25
C ALA A 300 -1.88 7.16 -6.95
N THR A 301 -0.75 7.80 -6.65
CA THR A 301 -0.33 9.05 -7.31
C THR A 301 -0.06 8.85 -8.79
N TYR A 302 0.59 7.75 -9.19
CA TYR A 302 0.86 7.46 -10.59
C TYR A 302 -0.43 7.34 -11.42
N LEU A 303 -1.47 6.68 -10.90
CA LEU A 303 -2.75 6.55 -11.60
C LEU A 303 -3.44 7.91 -11.78
N LEU A 304 -3.46 8.74 -10.73
CA LEU A 304 -3.99 10.11 -10.79
C LEU A 304 -3.21 10.98 -11.79
N ALA A 305 -1.88 10.93 -11.73
CA ALA A 305 -1.00 11.70 -12.59
C ALA A 305 -1.08 11.23 -14.05
N GLN A 306 -1.16 9.91 -14.28
CA GLN A 306 -1.32 9.34 -15.62
C GLN A 306 -2.61 9.85 -16.28
N GLN A 307 -3.72 9.92 -15.54
CA GLN A 307 -4.95 10.46 -16.08
C GLN A 307 -4.85 11.97 -16.36
N ALA A 308 -4.25 12.74 -15.44
CA ALA A 308 -4.01 14.16 -15.66
C ALA A 308 -3.15 14.42 -16.91
N ALA A 309 -2.13 13.59 -17.15
CA ALA A 309 -1.27 13.66 -18.35
C ALA A 309 -2.05 13.34 -19.62
N LYS A 310 -2.88 12.28 -19.61
CA LYS A 310 -3.78 11.93 -20.74
C LYS A 310 -4.73 13.07 -21.09
N ASP A 311 -5.14 13.83 -20.08
CA ASP A 311 -6.02 14.98 -20.22
C ASP A 311 -5.28 16.25 -20.71
N GLY A 312 -3.98 16.15 -21.01
CA GLY A 312 -3.13 17.23 -21.53
C GLY A 312 -2.63 18.21 -20.48
N LEU A 313 -2.73 17.89 -19.20
CA LEU A 313 -2.27 18.76 -18.12
C LEU A 313 -0.76 18.57 -17.88
N LYS A 314 -0.08 19.62 -17.40
CA LYS A 314 1.32 19.54 -16.93
C LYS A 314 1.47 19.72 -15.42
N VAL A 315 0.46 20.29 -14.77
CA VAL A 315 0.52 20.71 -13.36
C VAL A 315 -0.69 20.18 -12.59
N VAL A 316 -0.43 19.67 -11.39
CA VAL A 316 -1.45 19.27 -10.42
C VAL A 316 -1.16 19.85 -9.04
N LEU A 317 -2.20 20.18 -8.28
CA LEU A 317 -2.09 20.56 -6.86
C LEU A 317 -2.49 19.39 -5.97
N SER A 318 -1.75 19.19 -4.87
CA SER A 318 -2.01 18.14 -3.88
C SER A 318 -1.96 18.69 -2.45
N GLY A 319 -2.65 18.00 -1.54
CA GLY A 319 -2.71 18.31 -0.10
C GLY A 319 -1.50 17.83 0.72
N GLU A 320 -0.42 17.35 0.08
CA GLU A 320 0.76 16.83 0.77
C GLU A 320 1.43 17.86 1.69
N GLY A 321 1.97 17.38 2.82
CA GLY A 321 2.59 18.19 3.87
C GLY A 321 1.64 18.62 4.98
N ALA A 322 0.33 18.53 4.77
CA ALA A 322 -0.65 18.92 5.78
C ALA A 322 -0.60 18.01 7.03
N ASP A 323 -0.42 16.70 6.87
CA ASP A 323 -0.35 15.78 8.00
C ASP A 323 0.89 15.99 8.85
N GLU A 324 2.04 16.24 8.22
CA GLU A 324 3.32 16.45 8.87
C GLU A 324 3.36 17.80 9.59
N LEU A 325 2.84 18.86 8.97
CA LEU A 325 2.82 20.19 9.58
C LEU A 325 1.75 20.35 10.65
N PHE A 326 0.59 19.70 10.51
CA PHE A 326 -0.58 19.95 11.36
C PHE A 326 -1.03 18.72 12.19
N CYS A 327 -0.11 17.78 12.47
CA CYS A 327 -0.33 16.61 13.33
C CYS A 327 -1.51 15.71 12.89
N GLY A 328 -1.59 15.39 11.60
CA GLY A 328 -2.71 14.61 11.07
C GLY A 328 -2.65 13.10 11.33
N TYR A 329 -1.46 12.54 11.54
CA TYR A 329 -1.25 11.11 11.79
C TYR A 329 -1.61 10.69 13.22
N ALA A 330 -1.89 9.40 13.43
CA ALA A 330 -2.15 8.88 14.77
C ALA A 330 -0.96 9.07 15.71
N ILE A 331 0.26 8.77 15.24
CA ILE A 331 1.50 8.90 16.02
C ILE A 331 1.80 10.33 16.47
N THR A 332 1.37 11.34 15.70
CA THR A 332 1.56 12.75 16.06
C THR A 332 0.52 13.27 17.05
N LYS A 333 -0.47 12.45 17.43
CA LYS A 333 -1.55 12.83 18.36
C LYS A 333 -1.32 12.31 19.77
N ASP A 334 -0.27 11.51 19.98
CA ASP A 334 0.14 11.11 21.32
C ASP A 334 0.57 12.37 22.10
N SER A 335 -0.03 12.57 23.28
CA SER A 335 0.10 13.80 24.06
C SER A 335 1.53 14.07 24.53
N ASN A 336 2.37 13.05 24.66
CA ASN A 336 3.71 13.16 25.24
C ASN A 336 4.82 13.31 24.20
N GLU A 337 4.60 12.82 22.97
CA GLU A 337 5.66 12.77 21.94
C GLU A 337 5.33 13.56 20.66
N TRP A 338 4.19 14.26 20.62
CA TRP A 338 3.70 14.95 19.42
C TRP A 338 4.77 15.81 18.73
N PHE A 339 5.57 16.56 19.50
CA PHE A 339 6.58 17.48 18.96
C PHE A 339 7.74 16.75 18.30
N ALA A 340 8.28 15.72 18.97
CA ALA A 340 9.36 14.90 18.44
C ALA A 340 8.92 14.11 17.19
N ALA A 341 7.73 13.50 17.23
CA ALA A 341 7.15 12.79 16.09
C ALA A 341 6.91 13.73 14.89
N ARG A 342 6.33 14.91 15.15
CA ARG A 342 6.09 15.94 14.13
C ARG A 342 7.39 16.44 13.50
N ASN A 343 8.39 16.79 14.31
CA ASN A 343 9.68 17.27 13.79
C ASN A 343 10.38 16.19 12.95
N THR A 344 10.35 14.94 13.41
CA THR A 344 10.92 13.83 12.66
C THR A 344 10.22 13.63 11.31
N LEU A 345 8.89 13.76 11.24
CA LEU A 345 8.15 13.74 9.97
C LEU A 345 8.55 14.90 9.06
N ILE A 346 8.58 16.13 9.58
CA ILE A 346 8.95 17.33 8.82
C ILE A 346 10.35 17.21 8.24
N GLN A 347 11.32 16.74 9.04
CA GLN A 347 12.70 16.62 8.57
C GLN A 347 12.85 15.56 7.49
N ASN A 348 12.10 14.45 7.60
CA ASN A 348 12.17 13.33 6.67
C ASN A 348 11.20 13.43 5.47
N LEU A 349 10.41 14.50 5.33
CA LEU A 349 9.49 14.69 4.19
C LEU A 349 10.15 14.51 2.82
N HIS A 350 11.38 15.02 2.66
CA HIS A 350 12.18 14.92 1.44
C HIS A 350 12.58 13.48 1.08
N PHE A 351 12.54 12.59 2.05
CA PHE A 351 12.92 11.18 1.94
C PHE A 351 11.70 10.26 1.80
N THR A 352 10.53 10.70 2.27
CA THR A 352 9.28 9.94 2.30
C THR A 352 8.26 10.47 1.29
N GLU A 353 7.29 11.28 1.73
CA GLU A 353 6.12 11.69 0.94
C GLU A 353 6.49 12.57 -0.26
N LEU A 354 7.44 13.50 -0.11
CA LEU A 354 7.81 14.39 -1.23
C LEU A 354 8.59 13.68 -2.30
N ARG A 355 9.47 12.75 -1.90
CA ARG A 355 10.14 11.86 -2.85
C ARG A 355 9.12 11.04 -3.61
N ARG A 356 8.22 10.34 -2.90
CA ARG A 356 7.17 9.53 -3.53
C ARG A 356 6.37 10.36 -4.51
N LEU A 357 5.82 11.50 -4.06
CA LEU A 357 5.00 12.37 -4.89
C LEU A 357 5.75 12.84 -6.14
N ASP A 358 6.96 13.37 -5.98
CA ASP A 358 7.75 13.91 -7.09
C ASP A 358 8.12 12.80 -8.09
N LEU A 359 8.72 11.70 -7.63
CA LEU A 359 9.15 10.61 -8.53
C LEU A 359 7.98 9.94 -9.26
N THR A 360 6.83 9.76 -8.60
CA THR A 360 5.68 9.07 -9.20
C THR A 360 4.86 9.95 -10.13
N SER A 361 4.70 11.24 -9.82
CA SER A 361 4.04 12.19 -10.73
C SER A 361 4.91 12.48 -11.96
N MET A 362 6.23 12.62 -11.76
CA MET A 362 7.17 12.83 -12.86
C MET A 362 7.38 11.60 -13.75
N ALA A 363 7.09 10.38 -13.27
CA ALA A 363 7.00 9.20 -14.14
C ALA A 363 5.94 9.33 -15.26
N THR A 364 5.04 10.31 -15.13
CA THR A 364 4.02 10.68 -16.14
C THR A 364 4.19 12.11 -16.64
N THR A 365 5.34 12.73 -16.35
CA THR A 365 5.66 14.11 -16.72
C THR A 365 4.65 15.14 -16.15
N ILE A 366 4.15 14.89 -14.94
CA ILE A 366 3.25 15.80 -14.22
C ILE A 366 3.95 16.43 -13.03
N GLU A 367 3.93 17.75 -12.95
CA GLU A 367 4.42 18.47 -11.79
C GLU A 367 3.35 18.57 -10.69
N ALA A 368 3.63 17.94 -9.54
CA ALA A 368 2.83 18.09 -8.34
C ALA A 368 3.31 19.24 -7.44
N ARG A 369 2.42 20.20 -7.17
CA ARG A 369 2.63 21.38 -6.30
C ARG A 369 1.93 21.19 -4.94
N CYS A 370 2.60 21.60 -3.85
CA CYS A 370 2.16 21.36 -2.47
C CYS A 370 1.94 22.69 -1.72
N PRO A 371 0.72 23.27 -1.72
CA PRO A 371 0.46 24.56 -1.07
C PRO A 371 0.63 24.57 0.45
N PHE A 372 0.44 23.44 1.14
CA PHE A 372 0.67 23.37 2.59
C PHE A 372 2.14 23.53 2.97
N LEU A 373 3.05 23.18 2.06
CA LEU A 373 4.49 23.35 2.22
C LEU A 373 4.95 24.70 1.66
N ASP A 374 4.09 25.70 1.70
CA ASP A 374 4.55 27.04 1.42
C ASP A 374 5.51 27.53 2.49
N ARG A 375 6.52 28.33 2.11
CA ARG A 375 7.47 28.87 3.08
C ARG A 375 6.75 29.67 4.18
N ASP A 376 5.74 30.45 3.82
CA ASP A 376 4.99 31.27 4.80
C ASP A 376 4.00 30.42 5.61
N VAL A 377 3.37 29.39 5.01
CA VAL A 377 2.53 28.43 5.73
C VAL A 377 3.37 27.63 6.73
N TYR A 378 4.54 27.16 6.31
CA TYR A 378 5.51 26.45 7.13
C TYR A 378 5.98 27.30 8.30
N ALA A 379 6.37 28.55 8.02
CA ALA A 379 6.81 29.50 9.03
C ALA A 379 5.75 29.72 10.13
N ILE A 380 4.47 29.79 9.77
CA ILE A 380 3.38 29.84 10.77
C ILE A 380 3.23 28.48 11.47
N ALA A 381 3.21 27.38 10.71
CA ALA A 381 2.95 26.05 11.24
C ALA A 381 3.95 25.68 12.33
N ILE A 382 5.25 25.91 12.15
CA ILE A 382 6.28 25.55 13.14
C ILE A 382 6.14 26.30 14.48
N GLN A 383 5.40 27.42 14.52
CA GLN A 383 5.13 28.19 15.73
C GLN A 383 3.88 27.70 16.50
N LEU A 384 3.06 26.83 15.91
CA LEU A 384 1.82 26.35 16.51
C LEU A 384 2.08 25.48 17.75
N VAL A 385 1.25 25.67 18.78
CA VAL A 385 1.29 24.87 20.00
C VAL A 385 0.32 23.69 19.91
N LYS A 386 0.42 22.78 20.88
CA LYS A 386 -0.32 21.52 20.92
C LYS A 386 -1.84 21.71 20.74
N ASP A 387 -2.46 22.60 21.51
CA ASP A 387 -3.92 22.81 21.51
C ASP A 387 -4.45 23.41 20.20
N GLU A 388 -3.57 24.07 19.43
CA GLU A 388 -3.90 24.55 18.09
C GLU A 388 -3.85 23.41 17.06
N LEU A 389 -3.03 22.38 17.31
CA LEU A 389 -2.79 21.26 16.39
C LEU A 389 -3.69 20.05 16.66
N ILE A 390 -3.97 19.78 17.94
CA ILE A 390 -4.61 18.56 18.44
C ILE A 390 -5.72 18.96 19.42
N HIS A 391 -6.92 18.45 19.19
CA HIS A 391 -8.04 18.62 20.10
C HIS A 391 -8.17 17.42 21.05
N GLU A 392 -7.99 17.65 22.35
CA GLU A 392 -7.89 16.60 23.39
C GLU A 392 -9.23 15.98 23.85
N THR A 393 -10.33 16.19 23.11
CA THR A 393 -11.59 15.46 23.38
C THR A 393 -11.48 13.95 23.07
N SER A 394 -12.52 13.19 23.41
CA SER A 394 -12.66 11.71 23.28
C SER A 394 -12.30 11.07 21.92
N LYS A 395 -11.97 11.86 20.90
CA LYS A 395 -11.59 11.40 19.55
C LYS A 395 -10.17 11.76 19.12
N LEU A 396 -9.37 12.48 19.93
CA LEU A 396 -8.01 12.96 19.61
C LEU A 396 -7.88 13.44 18.15
N GLN A 397 -8.42 14.61 17.87
CA GLN A 397 -8.52 15.11 16.49
C GLN A 397 -7.35 16.00 16.14
N GLY A 398 -6.49 15.54 15.22
CA GLY A 398 -5.42 16.35 14.65
C GLY A 398 -5.90 17.32 13.56
N LYS A 399 -5.02 18.23 13.14
CA LYS A 399 -5.31 19.34 12.20
C LYS A 399 -6.36 20.29 12.73
N TYR A 400 -6.41 20.50 14.05
CA TYR A 400 -7.52 21.18 14.70
C TYR A 400 -7.73 22.60 14.18
N ILE A 401 -6.67 23.43 14.13
CA ILE A 401 -6.72 24.78 13.57
C ILE A 401 -7.25 24.80 12.12
N LEU A 402 -6.85 23.87 11.27
CA LEU A 402 -7.33 23.80 9.88
C LEU A 402 -8.84 23.49 9.83
N ARG A 403 -9.33 22.60 10.69
CA ARG A 403 -10.76 22.30 10.79
C ARG A 403 -11.55 23.54 11.22
N GLN A 404 -11.06 24.30 12.19
CA GLN A 404 -11.71 25.53 12.63
C GLN A 404 -11.76 26.60 11.54
N LEU A 405 -10.64 26.82 10.83
CA LEU A 405 -10.54 27.85 9.79
C LEU A 405 -11.43 27.58 8.56
N PHE A 406 -11.71 26.31 8.27
CA PHE A 406 -12.45 25.89 7.08
C PHE A 406 -13.81 25.24 7.34
N LYS A 407 -14.29 25.19 8.59
CA LYS A 407 -15.59 24.57 8.96
C LYS A 407 -16.78 25.08 8.15
N ASN A 408 -16.78 26.36 7.78
CA ASN A 408 -17.86 26.99 7.01
C ASN A 408 -17.66 26.90 5.48
N SER A 409 -16.59 26.27 5.00
CA SER A 409 -16.27 26.15 3.57
C SER A 409 -16.27 24.70 3.07
N ILE A 410 -16.39 23.72 3.96
CA ILE A 410 -16.34 22.29 3.66
C ILE A 410 -17.41 21.59 4.49
N PRO A 411 -18.11 20.57 3.95
CA PRO A 411 -19.12 19.82 4.70
C PRO A 411 -18.63 19.25 6.04
N ASP A 412 -19.47 19.32 7.08
CA ASP A 412 -19.15 18.84 8.43
C ASP A 412 -18.68 17.39 8.49
N ARG A 413 -19.21 16.53 7.61
CA ARG A 413 -18.81 15.13 7.52
C ARG A 413 -17.34 14.96 7.12
N ILE A 414 -16.80 15.87 6.29
CA ILE A 414 -15.39 15.88 5.89
C ILE A 414 -14.56 16.60 6.96
N ILE A 415 -15.05 17.74 7.48
CA ILE A 415 -14.41 18.47 8.59
C ILE A 415 -14.21 17.60 9.82
N ASN A 416 -15.09 16.62 10.07
CA ASN A 416 -14.98 15.71 11.21
C ASN A 416 -14.42 14.32 10.86
N ARG A 417 -14.06 14.07 9.59
CA ARG A 417 -13.53 12.77 9.15
C ARG A 417 -12.21 12.45 9.84
N LYS A 418 -12.07 11.21 10.31
CA LYS A 418 -10.80 10.66 10.80
C LYS A 418 -9.81 10.53 9.64
N LYS A 419 -8.52 10.71 9.91
CA LYS A 419 -7.48 10.57 8.88
C LYS A 419 -7.46 9.13 8.38
N MET A 420 -7.56 8.98 7.07
CA MET A 420 -7.27 7.76 6.32
C MET A 420 -6.26 8.10 5.22
N SER A 421 -5.30 7.21 4.96
CA SER A 421 -4.36 7.39 3.85
C SER A 421 -5.03 7.04 2.52
N CYS A 422 -4.61 7.69 1.43
CA CYS A 422 -5.24 7.55 0.12
C CYS A 422 -5.17 6.09 -0.39
N ASP A 423 -4.04 5.41 -0.21
CA ASP A 423 -3.86 4.01 -0.56
C ASP A 423 -4.83 3.05 0.16
N VAL A 424 -5.22 3.37 1.39
CA VAL A 424 -6.20 2.61 2.18
C VAL A 424 -7.62 2.96 1.75
N GLY A 425 -7.98 4.24 1.70
CA GLY A 425 -9.34 4.70 1.38
C GLY A 425 -9.77 4.37 -0.05
N SER A 426 -8.82 4.39 -0.98
CA SER A 426 -9.02 3.92 -2.35
C SER A 426 -8.98 2.40 -2.50
N GLY A 427 -8.37 1.65 -1.57
CA GLY A 427 -8.20 0.20 -1.70
C GLY A 427 -6.96 -0.25 -2.48
N ILE A 428 -6.14 0.67 -3.00
CA ILE A 428 -4.87 0.33 -3.69
C ILE A 428 -3.95 -0.54 -2.83
N ARG A 429 -3.84 -0.24 -1.54
CA ARG A 429 -2.99 -1.00 -0.64
C ARG A 429 -3.41 -2.46 -0.55
N LYS A 430 -4.72 -2.72 -0.49
CA LYS A 430 -5.24 -4.09 -0.49
C LYS A 430 -4.79 -4.83 -1.75
N ALA A 431 -4.89 -4.16 -2.90
CA ALA A 431 -4.54 -4.74 -4.18
C ALA A 431 -3.02 -5.03 -4.33
N VAL A 432 -2.14 -4.18 -3.78
CA VAL A 432 -0.68 -4.42 -3.73
C VAL A 432 -0.33 -5.61 -2.83
N VAL A 433 -1.00 -5.71 -1.68
CA VAL A 433 -0.83 -6.84 -0.76
C VAL A 433 -1.28 -8.15 -1.42
N GLU A 434 -2.47 -8.18 -2.01
CA GLU A 434 -3.03 -9.36 -2.69
C GLU A 434 -2.12 -9.85 -3.83
N PHE A 435 -1.65 -8.93 -4.67
CA PHE A 435 -0.67 -9.24 -5.72
C PHE A 435 0.60 -9.86 -5.15
N SER A 436 1.10 -9.35 -4.03
CA SER A 436 2.33 -9.87 -3.44
C SER A 436 2.15 -11.23 -2.77
N THR A 437 1.04 -11.42 -2.06
CA THR A 437 0.72 -12.69 -1.39
C THR A 437 0.41 -13.81 -2.38
N ALA A 438 -0.12 -13.49 -3.56
CA ALA A 438 -0.34 -14.47 -4.63
C ALA A 438 0.96 -15.12 -5.12
N HIS A 439 2.12 -14.51 -4.87
CA HIS A 439 3.45 -15.04 -5.20
C HIS A 439 4.10 -15.82 -4.05
N GLY A 440 3.35 -16.14 -2.99
CA GLY A 440 3.85 -16.93 -1.84
C GLY A 440 4.86 -16.18 -0.97
N GLN A 441 5.00 -14.87 -1.14
CA GLN A 441 5.95 -14.01 -0.43
C GLN A 441 5.22 -12.92 0.35
N THR A 442 5.86 -12.41 1.41
CA THR A 442 5.38 -11.17 2.04
C THR A 442 5.57 -9.99 1.08
N GLU A 443 4.70 -8.99 1.18
CA GLU A 443 4.77 -7.75 0.38
C GLU A 443 6.18 -7.16 0.30
N ASN A 444 6.89 -7.05 1.42
CA ASN A 444 8.25 -6.50 1.44
C ASN A 444 9.27 -7.35 0.68
N VAL A 445 9.21 -8.68 0.83
CA VAL A 445 10.14 -9.60 0.15
C VAL A 445 9.89 -9.54 -1.35
N HIS A 446 8.63 -9.57 -1.76
CA HIS A 446 8.28 -9.52 -3.18
C HIS A 446 8.70 -8.20 -3.82
N LEU A 447 8.38 -7.06 -3.19
CA LEU A 447 8.79 -5.75 -3.68
C LEU A 447 10.32 -5.62 -3.73
N GLN A 448 11.04 -6.16 -2.74
CA GLN A 448 12.50 -6.18 -2.76
C GLN A 448 13.05 -7.04 -3.90
N THR A 449 12.44 -8.19 -4.19
CA THR A 449 12.80 -9.03 -5.34
C THR A 449 12.61 -8.28 -6.65
N ILE A 450 11.51 -7.54 -6.82
CA ILE A 450 11.28 -6.70 -8.00
C ILE A 450 12.33 -5.58 -8.07
N TRP A 451 12.63 -4.92 -6.95
CA TRP A 451 13.61 -3.84 -6.89
C TRP A 451 15.01 -4.30 -7.28
N LYS A 452 15.45 -5.48 -6.81
CA LYS A 452 16.75 -6.08 -7.16
C LYS A 452 16.91 -6.36 -8.66
N ARG A 453 15.82 -6.53 -9.41
CA ARG A 453 15.88 -6.70 -10.88
C ARG A 453 16.30 -5.42 -11.58
N PHE A 454 15.94 -4.26 -11.04
CA PHE A 454 16.28 -2.95 -11.61
C PHE A 454 17.60 -2.39 -11.04
N PHE A 455 17.89 -2.71 -9.79
CA PHE A 455 19.01 -2.12 -9.04
C PHE A 455 19.93 -3.20 -8.43
N PRO A 456 20.47 -4.15 -9.22
CA PRO A 456 21.22 -5.28 -8.69
C PRO A 456 22.54 -4.88 -8.01
N ALA A 457 23.14 -3.77 -8.43
CA ALA A 457 24.41 -3.26 -7.90
C ALA A 457 24.26 -2.45 -6.60
N LEU A 458 23.03 -2.10 -6.21
CA LEU A 458 22.77 -1.27 -5.04
C LEU A 458 22.46 -2.13 -3.80
N GLU A 459 22.98 -1.71 -2.65
CA GLU A 459 22.75 -2.41 -1.40
C GLU A 459 21.29 -2.23 -0.94
N ALA A 460 20.51 -3.30 -1.04
CA ALA A 460 19.10 -3.28 -0.68
C ALA A 460 18.85 -2.86 0.77
N ALA A 461 19.80 -3.10 1.69
CA ALA A 461 19.68 -2.72 3.10
C ALA A 461 19.76 -1.20 3.33
N HIS A 462 20.25 -0.43 2.35
CA HIS A 462 20.38 1.02 2.48
C HIS A 462 19.01 1.66 2.79
N PRO A 463 18.89 2.49 3.87
CA PRO A 463 17.59 2.99 4.34
C PRO A 463 16.79 3.72 3.26
N TYR A 464 17.46 4.43 2.34
CA TYR A 464 16.81 5.12 1.22
C TYR A 464 15.89 4.21 0.40
N PHE A 465 16.17 2.92 0.27
CA PHE A 465 15.31 2.05 -0.55
C PHE A 465 14.16 1.42 0.24
N SER A 466 14.32 1.29 1.56
CA SER A 466 13.54 0.37 2.39
C SER A 466 12.74 1.03 3.52
N SER A 467 13.19 2.19 3.99
CA SER A 467 12.73 2.77 5.25
C SER A 467 11.65 3.82 5.05
N TYR A 468 10.71 3.84 5.98
CA TYR A 468 9.89 4.97 6.32
C TYR A 468 9.96 5.13 7.86
N PRO A 469 10.93 5.88 8.40
CA PRO A 469 11.37 5.74 9.80
C PRO A 469 10.25 5.77 10.86
N ILE A 470 9.33 6.73 10.77
CA ILE A 470 8.18 6.85 11.69
C ILE A 470 7.22 5.66 11.60
N PHE A 471 7.05 5.09 10.41
CA PHE A 471 6.06 4.04 10.16
C PHE A 471 6.64 2.63 10.16
N ASP A 472 7.97 2.47 10.04
CA ASP A 472 8.65 1.17 9.99
C ASP A 472 8.23 0.20 11.11
N PRO A 473 8.06 0.63 12.39
CA PRO A 473 7.53 -0.26 13.44
C PRO A 473 6.13 -0.81 13.13
N PHE A 474 5.24 0.03 12.57
CA PHE A 474 3.91 -0.40 12.13
C PHE A 474 3.98 -1.30 10.89
N ILE A 475 4.91 -1.05 9.96
CA ILE A 475 5.16 -1.94 8.82
C ILE A 475 5.63 -3.32 9.31
N ALA A 476 6.54 -3.36 10.28
CA ALA A 476 7.03 -4.60 10.89
C ALA A 476 5.92 -5.36 11.63
N HIS A 477 5.06 -4.65 12.37
CA HIS A 477 3.90 -5.27 13.03
C HIS A 477 2.93 -5.90 12.01
N ARG A 478 2.69 -5.25 10.86
CA ARG A 478 1.92 -5.83 9.75
C ARG A 478 2.56 -7.10 9.18
N LYS A 479 3.89 -7.16 9.09
CA LYS A 479 4.61 -8.37 8.63
C LYS A 479 4.29 -9.58 9.52
N ALA A 480 4.16 -9.38 10.83
CA ALA A 480 3.77 -10.44 11.76
C ALA A 480 2.35 -10.95 11.45
N ILE A 481 1.37 -10.04 11.31
CA ILE A 481 -0.03 -10.39 11.03
C ILE A 481 -0.22 -11.07 9.66
N HIS A 482 0.52 -10.64 8.62
CA HIS A 482 0.44 -11.26 7.28
C HIS A 482 1.11 -12.65 7.22
N LYS A 483 2.15 -12.88 8.02
CA LYS A 483 2.72 -14.22 8.21
C LYS A 483 1.72 -15.15 8.88
N ASP A 484 0.94 -14.64 9.84
CA ASP A 484 -0.13 -15.37 10.52
C ASP A 484 -1.28 -15.77 9.57
N THR A 485 -1.70 -14.85 8.68
CA THR A 485 -2.80 -15.12 7.74
C THR A 485 -2.39 -16.07 6.61
N GLY A 486 -1.16 -15.98 6.10
CA GLY A 486 -0.70 -16.83 5.00
C GLY A 486 -0.64 -18.32 5.35
N ILE A 487 -0.20 -18.69 6.55
CA ILE A 487 -0.16 -20.11 6.96
C ILE A 487 -1.56 -20.66 7.25
N ILE A 488 -2.45 -19.84 7.82
CA ILE A 488 -3.85 -20.22 8.06
C ILE A 488 -4.54 -20.48 6.72
N GLN A 489 -4.49 -19.52 5.80
CA GLN A 489 -5.08 -19.65 4.46
C GLN A 489 -4.54 -20.87 3.70
N ARG A 490 -3.24 -21.19 3.83
CA ARG A 490 -2.67 -22.40 3.24
C ARG A 490 -3.28 -23.67 3.82
N ILE A 491 -3.46 -23.76 5.14
CA ILE A 491 -4.11 -24.92 5.79
C ILE A 491 -5.58 -25.01 5.35
N GLU A 492 -6.29 -23.89 5.25
CA GLU A 492 -7.69 -23.84 4.79
C GLU A 492 -7.84 -24.29 3.33
N GLN A 493 -6.89 -23.93 2.48
CA GLN A 493 -6.84 -24.41 1.10
C GLN A 493 -6.56 -25.93 1.03
N MET A 494 -5.67 -26.43 1.89
CA MET A 494 -5.42 -27.86 2.02
C MET A 494 -6.66 -28.62 2.51
N LEU A 495 -7.43 -28.04 3.45
CA LEU A 495 -8.71 -28.59 3.90
C LEU A 495 -9.68 -28.75 2.73
N LEU A 496 -9.90 -27.68 1.96
CA LEU A 496 -10.78 -27.72 0.79
C LEU A 496 -10.33 -28.79 -0.22
N THR A 497 -9.03 -28.89 -0.47
CA THR A 497 -8.46 -29.89 -1.38
C THR A 497 -8.69 -31.32 -0.87
N ASP A 498 -8.54 -31.56 0.44
CA ASP A 498 -8.83 -32.86 1.05
C ASP A 498 -10.30 -33.25 0.89
N TYR A 499 -11.24 -32.32 1.08
CA TYR A 499 -12.67 -32.58 0.84
C TYR A 499 -13.01 -32.91 -0.62
N GLN A 500 -12.19 -32.47 -1.57
CA GLN A 500 -12.37 -32.76 -3.00
C GLN A 500 -11.77 -34.11 -3.41
N GLN A 501 -10.70 -34.54 -2.74
CA GLN A 501 -9.96 -35.77 -3.07
C GLN A 501 -10.40 -36.97 -2.23
N THR A 502 -10.82 -36.72 -0.99
CA THR A 502 -11.11 -37.73 0.02
C THR A 502 -12.52 -37.58 0.56
N ALA A 503 -13.44 -38.45 0.13
CA ALA A 503 -14.78 -38.50 0.71
C ALA A 503 -14.75 -38.90 2.19
N PHE A 504 -15.64 -38.31 2.99
CA PHE A 504 -16.00 -38.87 4.28
C PHE A 504 -17.06 -39.96 4.07
N HIS A 505 -16.90 -41.15 4.66
CA HIS A 505 -17.92 -42.20 4.60
C HIS A 505 -17.91 -43.12 5.81
N ASN A 506 -18.96 -43.95 5.97
CA ASN A 506 -19.03 -45.01 7.00
C ASN A 506 -19.21 -46.43 6.44
N LEU A 507 -19.04 -46.63 5.13
CA LEU A 507 -19.20 -47.93 4.44
C LEU A 507 -18.40 -49.08 5.09
N ILE A 508 -17.20 -48.81 5.61
CA ILE A 508 -16.35 -49.82 6.25
C ILE A 508 -16.97 -50.30 7.57
N MET A 509 -17.54 -49.39 8.36
CA MET A 509 -18.25 -49.74 9.59
C MET A 509 -19.45 -50.64 9.30
N GLN A 510 -20.15 -50.41 8.19
CA GLN A 510 -21.32 -51.20 7.80
C GLN A 510 -20.96 -52.60 7.31
N THR A 511 -19.77 -52.80 6.74
CA THR A 511 -19.32 -54.10 6.22
C THR A 511 -18.60 -54.97 7.26
N LYS A 512 -18.33 -54.45 8.47
CA LYS A 512 -17.55 -55.12 9.55
C LYS A 512 -16.20 -55.69 9.08
N ARG A 513 -15.65 -55.21 7.96
CA ARG A 513 -14.34 -55.66 7.46
C ARG A 513 -13.26 -54.95 8.25
N THR A 514 -12.45 -55.72 8.97
CA THR A 514 -11.15 -55.28 9.48
C THR A 514 -10.12 -55.49 8.39
N SER A 515 -9.48 -54.44 7.88
CA SER A 515 -8.36 -54.59 6.95
C SER A 515 -7.18 -53.74 7.42
N ASP A 516 -5.98 -54.27 7.23
CA ASP A 516 -4.69 -53.75 7.70
C ASP A 516 -4.17 -52.50 6.95
N THR A 517 -4.96 -51.90 6.06
CA THR A 517 -4.57 -50.74 5.26
C THR A 517 -5.30 -49.47 5.71
N LEU A 518 -4.55 -48.37 5.88
CA LEU A 518 -5.08 -47.03 6.19
C LEU A 518 -5.96 -46.54 5.02
N TRP A 519 -7.26 -46.78 5.08
CA TRP A 519 -8.17 -46.35 4.02
C TRP A 519 -8.67 -44.91 4.24
N LEU A 520 -8.46 -44.10 3.20
CA LEU A 520 -8.90 -42.71 3.03
C LEU A 520 -10.39 -42.54 3.36
N GLY A 521 -10.72 -41.97 4.53
CA GLY A 521 -12.07 -41.47 4.84
C GLY A 521 -13.07 -42.44 5.48
N GLY A 522 -12.63 -43.63 5.92
CA GLY A 522 -13.50 -44.71 6.43
C GLY A 522 -14.26 -44.45 7.74
N THR A 523 -13.78 -43.50 8.55
CA THR A 523 -14.42 -42.98 9.77
C THR A 523 -13.96 -41.55 10.01
N CYS A 524 -14.61 -40.84 10.94
CA CYS A 524 -14.13 -39.55 11.46
C CYS A 524 -12.64 -39.62 11.90
N SER A 525 -12.24 -40.70 12.56
CA SER A 525 -10.86 -40.93 13.01
C SER A 525 -9.90 -41.11 11.84
N ASP A 526 -10.29 -41.88 10.82
CA ASP A 526 -9.43 -42.16 9.66
C ASP A 526 -9.20 -40.90 8.83
N LYS A 527 -10.24 -40.10 8.62
CA LYS A 527 -10.12 -38.81 7.91
C LYS A 527 -9.24 -37.83 8.69
N THR A 528 -9.38 -37.78 10.02
CA THR A 528 -8.52 -36.96 10.89
C THR A 528 -7.06 -37.39 10.84
N LEU A 529 -6.78 -38.71 10.87
CA LEU A 529 -5.43 -39.26 10.77
C LEU A 529 -4.82 -39.04 9.38
N HIS A 530 -5.61 -39.18 8.32
CA HIS A 530 -5.17 -38.88 6.97
C HIS A 530 -4.75 -37.42 6.83
N PHE A 531 -5.63 -36.47 7.20
CA PHE A 531 -5.32 -35.05 7.08
C PHE A 531 -4.15 -34.63 7.98
N LYS A 532 -3.96 -35.31 9.11
CA LYS A 532 -2.76 -35.14 9.94
C LYS A 532 -1.48 -35.47 9.17
N THR A 533 -1.47 -36.56 8.39
CA THR A 533 -0.34 -36.93 7.53
C THR A 533 -0.16 -35.93 6.39
N VAL A 534 -1.24 -35.45 5.77
CA VAL A 534 -1.20 -34.39 4.75
C VAL A 534 -0.54 -33.12 5.28
N LEU A 535 -0.92 -32.66 6.48
CA LEU A 535 -0.30 -31.51 7.12
C LEU A 535 1.17 -31.76 7.49
N ALA A 536 1.50 -32.97 7.96
CA ALA A 536 2.87 -33.33 8.32
C ALA A 536 3.82 -33.34 7.11
N ALA A 537 3.35 -33.78 5.94
CA ALA A 537 4.11 -33.75 4.69
C ALA A 537 4.51 -32.32 4.27
N GLU A 538 3.69 -31.34 4.63
CA GLU A 538 3.94 -29.91 4.39
C GLU A 538 4.71 -29.22 5.55
N GLY A 539 5.22 -30.01 6.51
CA GLY A 539 5.98 -29.51 7.66
C GLY A 539 5.14 -28.90 8.79
N ILE A 540 3.81 -29.08 8.77
CA ILE A 540 2.89 -28.51 9.78
C ILE A 540 2.64 -29.53 10.88
N GLN A 541 3.18 -29.27 12.07
CA GLN A 541 2.99 -30.13 13.23
C GLN A 541 1.64 -29.89 13.91
N THR A 542 0.85 -30.96 14.02
CA THR A 542 -0.46 -30.95 14.69
C THR A 542 -0.52 -31.99 15.80
N GLN A 543 -1.52 -31.88 16.67
CA GLN A 543 -1.84 -32.87 17.70
C GLN A 543 -3.27 -33.37 17.53
N LEU A 544 -3.53 -34.64 17.90
CA LEU A 544 -4.89 -35.15 17.92
C LEU A 544 -5.68 -34.47 19.03
N HIS A 545 -6.96 -34.21 18.79
CA HIS A 545 -7.87 -33.66 19.78
C HIS A 545 -9.25 -34.33 19.67
N ILE A 546 -10.08 -34.12 20.69
CA ILE A 546 -11.39 -34.76 20.82
C ILE A 546 -12.46 -33.70 21.00
N ALA A 547 -13.63 -33.93 20.42
CA ALA A 547 -14.80 -33.10 20.65
C ALA A 547 -16.02 -33.96 20.99
N GLU A 548 -16.99 -33.29 21.58
CA GLU A 548 -18.25 -33.85 21.99
C GLU A 548 -19.30 -33.65 20.89
N ILE A 549 -20.02 -34.71 20.54
CA ILE A 549 -21.19 -34.65 19.67
C ILE A 549 -22.33 -35.31 20.44
N ASN A 550 -23.45 -34.60 20.59
CA ASN A 550 -24.63 -35.07 21.33
C ASN A 550 -24.32 -35.62 22.74
N GLY A 551 -23.50 -34.92 23.53
CA GLY A 551 -23.20 -35.36 24.90
C GLY A 551 -22.05 -36.37 25.02
N LYS A 552 -21.49 -36.87 23.90
CA LYS A 552 -20.49 -37.96 23.89
C LYS A 552 -19.18 -37.51 23.27
N LEU A 553 -18.05 -37.71 23.97
CA LEU A 553 -16.69 -37.48 23.50
C LEU A 553 -16.27 -38.54 22.46
N SER A 554 -16.86 -38.45 21.25
CA SER A 554 -16.66 -39.42 20.18
C SER A 554 -16.00 -38.83 18.93
N HIS A 555 -15.92 -37.49 18.82
CA HIS A 555 -15.43 -36.82 17.63
C HIS A 555 -13.91 -36.66 17.65
N ARG A 556 -13.23 -36.78 16.51
CA ARG A 556 -11.79 -36.57 16.38
C ARG A 556 -11.54 -35.39 15.45
N LEU A 557 -10.59 -34.56 15.84
CA LEU A 557 -10.13 -33.40 15.10
C LEU A 557 -8.65 -33.16 15.39
N LEU A 558 -8.05 -32.17 14.76
CA LEU A 558 -6.67 -31.76 15.04
C LEU A 558 -6.63 -30.45 15.78
N SER A 559 -5.58 -30.27 16.57
CA SER A 559 -5.20 -28.98 17.11
C SER A 559 -3.82 -28.60 16.58
N VAL A 560 -3.61 -27.30 16.36
CA VAL A 560 -2.36 -26.75 15.87
C VAL A 560 -2.05 -25.47 16.63
N ARG A 561 -0.78 -25.28 17.00
CA ARG A 561 -0.29 -23.99 17.52
C ARG A 561 0.36 -23.23 16.39
N LEU A 562 -0.31 -22.17 15.94
CA LEU A 562 0.22 -21.25 14.95
C LEU A 562 0.55 -19.96 15.68
N LEU A 563 1.84 -19.63 15.73
CA LEU A 563 2.35 -18.34 16.22
C LEU A 563 1.89 -18.06 17.66
N GLY A 564 2.03 -19.08 18.52
CA GLY A 564 1.66 -19.06 19.94
C GLY A 564 0.18 -19.30 20.23
N LYS A 565 -0.71 -19.19 19.23
CA LYS A 565 -2.16 -19.34 19.40
C LYS A 565 -2.65 -20.73 19.00
N LEU A 566 -3.66 -21.23 19.73
CA LEU A 566 -4.26 -22.54 19.49
C LEU A 566 -5.43 -22.42 18.51
N TYR A 567 -5.43 -23.29 17.50
CA TYR A 567 -6.52 -23.46 16.54
C TYR A 567 -6.94 -24.92 16.48
N PHE A 568 -8.20 -25.16 16.13
CA PHE A 568 -8.77 -26.47 15.88
C PHE A 568 -9.10 -26.64 14.40
N ILE A 569 -8.87 -27.84 13.89
CA ILE A 569 -9.05 -28.22 12.49
C ILE A 569 -9.98 -29.42 12.46
N ASP A 570 -11.18 -29.26 11.91
CA ASP A 570 -12.14 -30.35 11.76
C ASP A 570 -12.23 -30.81 10.30
N VAL A 571 -11.95 -32.09 10.08
CA VAL A 571 -12.17 -32.79 8.81
C VAL A 571 -13.09 -33.99 8.97
N GLY A 572 -13.42 -34.34 10.21
CA GLY A 572 -14.02 -35.62 10.55
C GLY A 572 -15.53 -35.58 10.68
N SER A 573 -16.16 -34.39 10.75
CA SER A 573 -17.58 -34.25 11.09
C SER A 573 -18.52 -34.63 9.95
N GLY A 574 -17.96 -34.80 8.75
CA GLY A 574 -18.70 -35.01 7.52
C GLY A 574 -19.31 -33.71 6.96
N TRP A 575 -19.16 -32.56 7.64
CA TRP A 575 -19.50 -31.23 7.11
C TRP A 575 -18.25 -30.55 6.55
N PRO A 576 -18.37 -29.61 5.58
CA PRO A 576 -17.22 -28.99 4.93
C PRO A 576 -16.65 -27.86 5.79
N CYS A 577 -16.02 -28.22 6.92
CA CYS A 577 -15.38 -27.29 7.84
C CYS A 577 -14.05 -26.77 7.24
N ILE A 578 -14.14 -25.88 6.25
CA ILE A 578 -12.97 -25.44 5.45
C ILE A 578 -12.15 -24.32 6.08
N GLN A 579 -12.55 -23.80 7.25
CA GLN A 579 -11.77 -22.82 8.02
C GLN A 579 -11.36 -23.34 9.40
N LEU A 580 -10.25 -22.80 9.93
CA LEU A 580 -9.78 -23.13 11.28
C LEU A 580 -10.65 -22.47 12.34
N PHE A 581 -10.89 -23.17 13.45
CA PHE A 581 -11.61 -22.62 14.60
C PHE A 581 -10.60 -22.09 15.64
N PRO A 582 -10.50 -20.77 15.86
CA PRO A 582 -9.60 -20.21 16.87
C PRO A 582 -10.10 -20.53 18.27
N ALA A 583 -9.22 -21.06 19.13
CA ALA A 583 -9.57 -21.37 20.52
C ALA A 583 -9.76 -20.12 21.40
N PHE A 584 -9.34 -18.95 20.89
CA PHE A 584 -9.19 -17.70 21.64
C PHE A 584 -10.18 -16.60 21.22
N ALA A 585 -10.98 -16.82 20.17
CA ALA A 585 -11.92 -15.83 19.66
C ALA A 585 -13.16 -16.53 19.08
N ASP A 586 -14.28 -15.82 19.06
CA ASP A 586 -15.44 -16.26 18.29
C ASP A 586 -15.14 -16.17 16.79
N SER A 587 -15.67 -17.09 16.00
CA SER A 587 -15.54 -17.07 14.54
C SER A 587 -16.83 -17.49 13.84
N SER A 588 -17.02 -16.98 12.62
CA SER A 588 -18.10 -17.41 11.75
C SER A 588 -17.74 -17.23 10.29
N TYR A 589 -18.16 -18.17 9.45
CA TYR A 589 -17.97 -18.11 8.00
C TYR A 589 -19.08 -18.86 7.28
N GLU A 590 -19.20 -18.63 5.98
CA GLU A 590 -20.11 -19.38 5.11
C GLU A 590 -19.31 -20.18 4.09
N ALA A 591 -19.70 -21.44 3.89
CA ALA A 591 -19.15 -22.30 2.86
C ALA A 591 -20.28 -23.12 2.24
N PHE A 592 -20.38 -23.12 0.90
CA PHE A 592 -21.40 -23.86 0.15
C PHE A 592 -22.85 -23.55 0.59
N GLY A 593 -23.17 -22.32 1.01
CA GLY A 593 -24.50 -21.98 1.54
C GLY A 593 -24.74 -22.42 2.99
N ILE A 594 -23.71 -22.92 3.68
CA ILE A 594 -23.77 -23.38 5.07
C ILE A 594 -23.02 -22.37 5.94
N HIS A 595 -23.69 -21.82 6.94
CA HIS A 595 -23.04 -20.93 7.89
C HIS A 595 -22.49 -21.73 9.07
N PHE A 596 -21.21 -21.56 9.36
CA PHE A 596 -20.52 -22.11 10.52
C PHE A 596 -20.31 -21.00 11.54
N CYS A 597 -20.53 -21.29 12.81
CA CYS A 597 -20.26 -20.36 13.90
C CYS A 597 -19.65 -21.11 15.09
N ALA A 598 -18.47 -20.67 15.51
CA ALA A 598 -17.80 -21.14 16.72
C ALA A 598 -17.82 -20.03 17.76
N LYS A 599 -18.38 -20.33 18.93
CA LYS A 599 -18.42 -19.41 20.07
C LYS A 599 -17.75 -20.02 21.28
N ARG A 600 -16.94 -19.23 21.96
CA ARG A 600 -16.32 -19.66 23.21
C ARG A 600 -17.30 -19.53 24.36
N ILE A 601 -17.60 -20.65 25.01
CA ILE A 601 -18.47 -20.72 26.19
C ILE A 601 -17.68 -21.42 27.30
N LYS A 602 -17.26 -20.65 28.31
CA LYS A 602 -16.43 -21.13 29.42
C LYS A 602 -15.12 -21.79 28.92
N ASP A 603 -14.95 -23.06 29.22
CA ASP A 603 -13.81 -23.94 28.91
C ASP A 603 -14.01 -24.72 27.60
N ARG A 604 -15.01 -24.35 26.80
CA ARG A 604 -15.37 -25.03 25.55
C ARG A 604 -15.53 -24.06 24.39
N LEU A 605 -15.27 -24.55 23.18
CA LEU A 605 -15.61 -23.89 21.93
C LEU A 605 -16.80 -24.63 21.31
N VAL A 606 -17.97 -23.97 21.29
CA VAL A 606 -19.22 -24.54 20.78
C VAL A 606 -19.36 -24.18 19.31
N VAL A 607 -19.36 -25.20 18.45
CA VAL A 607 -19.48 -25.04 17.00
C VAL A 607 -20.90 -25.40 16.58
N THR A 608 -21.52 -24.50 15.82
CA THR A 608 -22.88 -24.62 15.30
C THR A 608 -22.89 -24.43 13.80
N ILE A 609 -23.86 -25.05 13.13
CA ILE A 609 -24.09 -24.90 11.69
C ILE A 609 -25.52 -24.45 11.40
N LYS A 610 -25.70 -23.66 10.35
CA LYS A 610 -27.00 -23.28 9.83
C LYS A 610 -27.04 -23.60 8.34
N THR A 611 -27.88 -24.59 8.01
CA THR A 611 -28.16 -25.06 6.64
C THR A 611 -29.53 -24.62 6.12
N SER A 612 -30.33 -23.97 6.98
CA SER A 612 -31.70 -23.49 6.73
C SER A 612 -32.00 -22.32 7.68
N THR A 613 -33.22 -22.14 8.18
CA THR A 613 -33.55 -21.02 9.09
C THR A 613 -33.02 -21.19 10.52
N VAL A 614 -32.66 -22.41 10.94
CA VAL A 614 -32.30 -22.71 12.35
C VAL A 614 -30.84 -23.19 12.48
N PHE A 615 -30.13 -22.66 13.49
CA PHE A 615 -28.81 -23.15 13.90
C PHE A 615 -28.92 -24.49 14.65
N LYS A 616 -28.04 -25.44 14.32
CA LYS A 616 -27.92 -26.73 14.99
C LYS A 616 -26.53 -26.90 15.57
N PRO A 617 -26.39 -27.49 16.78
CA PRO A 617 -25.08 -27.82 17.32
C PRO A 617 -24.39 -28.84 16.41
N LEU A 618 -23.14 -28.55 16.05
CA LEU A 618 -22.28 -29.46 15.29
C LEU A 618 -21.40 -30.28 16.24
N MET A 619 -20.65 -29.59 17.11
CA MET A 619 -19.76 -30.20 18.09
C MET A 619 -19.38 -29.19 19.18
N GLU A 620 -18.93 -29.70 20.33
CA GLU A 620 -18.30 -28.89 21.38
C GLU A 620 -16.86 -29.35 21.60
N ILE A 621 -15.92 -28.42 21.55
CA ILE A 621 -14.49 -28.70 21.64
C ILE A 621 -13.99 -28.24 23.02
N PRO A 622 -13.59 -29.15 23.93
CA PRO A 622 -12.92 -28.76 25.17
C PRO A 622 -11.62 -28.02 24.88
N LEU A 623 -11.37 -26.90 25.55
CA LEU A 623 -10.13 -26.13 25.38
C LEU A 623 -8.93 -26.84 26.04
N GLN A 624 -9.20 -27.68 27.05
CA GLN A 624 -8.18 -28.53 27.67
C GLN A 624 -7.87 -29.73 26.77
N GLN A 625 -6.57 -29.95 26.50
CA GLN A 625 -6.12 -31.10 25.72
C GLN A 625 -6.12 -32.38 26.55
N GLN A 626 -6.60 -33.47 25.94
CA GLN A 626 -6.44 -34.82 26.48
C GLN A 626 -5.08 -35.42 26.08
N SER A 627 -4.63 -36.43 26.81
CA SER A 627 -3.42 -37.18 26.48
C SER A 627 -3.50 -37.80 25.08
N GLN A 628 -2.46 -37.59 24.27
CA GLN A 628 -2.35 -38.19 22.93
C GLN A 628 -2.47 -39.72 22.97
N THR A 629 -1.96 -40.35 24.04
CA THR A 629 -2.03 -41.80 24.24
C THR A 629 -3.48 -42.27 24.37
N SER A 630 -4.26 -41.61 25.23
CA SER A 630 -5.69 -41.94 25.44
C SER A 630 -6.51 -41.76 24.16
N ILE A 631 -6.26 -40.68 23.40
CA ILE A 631 -6.95 -40.46 22.12
C ILE A 631 -6.61 -41.55 21.10
N LYS A 632 -5.34 -41.95 21.00
CA LYS A 632 -4.88 -43.02 20.11
C LYS A 632 -5.47 -44.39 20.50
N GLU A 633 -5.49 -44.74 21.78
CA GLU A 633 -6.14 -45.95 22.28
C GLU A 633 -7.63 -45.96 21.97
N ALA A 634 -8.31 -44.82 22.13
CA ALA A 634 -9.72 -44.71 21.80
C ALA A 634 -9.98 -44.86 20.29
N ILE A 635 -9.06 -44.40 19.43
CA ILE A 635 -9.09 -44.63 17.97
C ILE A 635 -8.85 -46.11 17.66
N ALA A 636 -7.85 -46.75 18.27
CA ALA A 636 -7.56 -48.17 18.06
C ALA A 636 -8.76 -49.05 18.44
N ASN A 637 -9.40 -48.75 19.57
CA ASN A 637 -10.56 -49.47 20.08
C ASN A 637 -11.89 -49.08 19.41
N ARG A 638 -11.90 -48.35 18.29
CA ARG A 638 -13.14 -47.86 17.63
C ARG A 638 -14.02 -48.95 17.03
N PHE A 639 -13.43 -50.10 16.70
CA PHE A 639 -14.13 -51.26 16.15
C PHE A 639 -14.47 -52.32 17.21
N HIS A 640 -14.21 -52.05 18.49
CA HIS A 640 -14.46 -53.02 19.55
C HIS A 640 -15.96 -53.35 19.63
N PRO A 641 -16.38 -54.63 19.67
CA PRO A 641 -17.79 -55.04 19.60
C PRO A 641 -18.71 -54.43 20.67
N SER A 642 -18.14 -54.04 21.82
CA SER A 642 -18.90 -53.40 22.91
C SER A 642 -19.13 -51.90 22.72
N LYS A 643 -18.58 -51.27 21.67
CA LYS A 643 -18.78 -49.83 21.40
C LYS A 643 -19.91 -49.61 20.41
N ASP A 644 -20.94 -48.91 20.87
CA ASP A 644 -22.02 -48.40 20.04
C ASP A 644 -21.53 -47.18 19.23
N TYR A 645 -21.30 -47.36 17.91
CA TYR A 645 -20.88 -46.28 17.03
C TYR A 645 -22.10 -45.51 16.50
N PRO A 646 -22.25 -44.20 16.78
CA PRO A 646 -23.49 -43.46 16.52
C PRO A 646 -23.95 -43.41 15.06
N LEU A 647 -23.06 -43.71 14.11
CA LEU A 647 -23.33 -43.65 12.68
C LEU A 647 -23.48 -45.03 12.03
N LEU A 648 -23.57 -46.14 12.79
CA LEU A 648 -23.72 -47.49 12.21
C LEU A 648 -25.03 -47.67 11.42
N HIS A 649 -26.13 -47.10 11.92
CA HIS A 649 -27.50 -47.40 11.45
C HIS A 649 -27.92 -46.70 10.16
N SER A 650 -27.07 -45.87 9.54
CA SER A 650 -27.46 -45.10 8.36
C SER A 650 -26.23 -44.73 7.53
N LEU A 651 -26.26 -44.99 6.22
CA LEU A 651 -25.18 -44.62 5.31
C LEU A 651 -24.87 -43.12 5.44
N ARG A 652 -23.59 -42.78 5.48
CA ARG A 652 -23.06 -41.44 5.41
C ARG A 652 -22.00 -41.40 4.33
N LEU A 653 -22.12 -40.45 3.42
CA LEU A 653 -21.11 -40.13 2.42
C LEU A 653 -21.14 -38.62 2.19
N SER A 654 -19.99 -37.96 2.25
CA SER A 654 -19.92 -36.54 1.90
C SER A 654 -18.59 -36.14 1.27
N PHE A 655 -18.65 -35.18 0.35
CA PHE A 655 -17.50 -34.72 -0.44
C PHE A 655 -17.82 -33.39 -1.12
N VAL A 656 -16.79 -32.73 -1.66
CA VAL A 656 -16.92 -31.49 -2.44
C VAL A 656 -16.57 -31.78 -3.90
N LYS A 657 -17.40 -31.32 -4.84
CA LYS A 657 -17.14 -31.40 -6.28
C LYS A 657 -17.77 -30.22 -7.00
N ASP A 658 -17.07 -29.64 -7.96
CA ASP A 658 -17.58 -28.56 -8.84
C ASP A 658 -18.27 -27.40 -8.08
N HIS A 659 -17.62 -26.95 -7.00
CA HIS A 659 -18.13 -25.90 -6.08
C HIS A 659 -19.42 -26.26 -5.31
N GLN A 660 -19.82 -27.52 -5.33
CA GLN A 660 -20.95 -28.05 -4.58
C GLN A 660 -20.47 -28.99 -3.47
N PHE A 661 -21.19 -29.00 -2.36
CA PHE A 661 -20.98 -29.95 -1.27
C PHE A 661 -22.11 -30.98 -1.26
N PHE A 662 -21.75 -32.25 -1.39
CA PHE A 662 -22.66 -33.38 -1.45
C PHE A 662 -22.70 -34.06 -0.08
N PHE A 663 -23.90 -34.31 0.44
CA PHE A 663 -24.12 -34.97 1.73
C PHE A 663 -25.24 -36.01 1.63
N LEU A 664 -24.85 -37.28 1.59
CA LEU A 664 -25.75 -38.43 1.57
C LEU A 664 -25.97 -38.96 3.00
N LYS A 665 -27.24 -39.10 3.39
CA LYS A 665 -27.68 -39.69 4.65
C LYS A 665 -28.76 -40.74 4.38
N GLY A 666 -28.42 -42.02 4.56
CA GLY A 666 -29.25 -43.14 4.13
C GLY A 666 -29.39 -43.12 2.62
N ASN A 667 -30.60 -42.87 2.13
CA ASN A 667 -30.91 -42.69 0.70
C ASN A 667 -31.25 -41.24 0.32
N ARG A 668 -31.02 -40.27 1.21
CA ARG A 668 -31.29 -38.85 0.94
C ARG A 668 -30.00 -38.11 0.64
N LEU A 669 -29.85 -37.63 -0.59
CA LEU A 669 -28.75 -36.80 -1.02
C LEU A 669 -29.14 -35.33 -0.90
N ARG A 670 -28.34 -34.56 -0.16
CA ARG A 670 -28.42 -33.10 -0.16
C ARG A 670 -27.24 -32.52 -0.92
N VAL A 671 -27.52 -31.53 -1.77
CA VAL A 671 -26.49 -30.78 -2.51
C VAL A 671 -26.56 -29.33 -2.09
N TYR A 672 -25.44 -28.83 -1.59
CA TYR A 672 -25.28 -27.49 -1.05
C TYR A 672 -24.42 -26.66 -2.01
N GLU A 673 -24.84 -25.42 -2.27
CA GLU A 673 -24.19 -24.48 -3.19
C GLU A 673 -24.36 -23.05 -2.63
N ALA A 674 -23.43 -22.16 -2.97
CA ALA A 674 -23.50 -20.76 -2.53
C ALA A 674 -24.83 -20.09 -2.94
N ASN A 675 -25.40 -19.27 -2.05
CA ASN A 675 -26.61 -18.48 -2.28
C ASN A 675 -27.90 -19.27 -2.60
N LYS A 676 -27.92 -20.60 -2.42
CA LYS A 676 -29.10 -21.44 -2.62
C LYS A 676 -29.49 -22.16 -1.33
N ILE A 677 -30.79 -22.41 -1.16
CA ILE A 677 -31.23 -23.47 -0.24
C ILE A 677 -30.81 -24.79 -0.88
N PHE A 678 -30.28 -25.72 -0.09
CA PHE A 678 -29.84 -27.03 -0.60
C PHE A 678 -30.97 -27.75 -1.35
N THR A 679 -30.61 -28.51 -2.39
CA THR A 679 -31.56 -29.44 -3.04
C THR A 679 -31.52 -30.79 -2.34
N GLU A 680 -32.67 -31.43 -2.15
CA GLU A 680 -32.76 -32.79 -1.58
C GLU A 680 -33.36 -33.75 -2.62
N GLN A 681 -32.71 -34.90 -2.81
CA GLN A 681 -33.17 -35.97 -3.69
C GLN A 681 -33.16 -37.30 -2.94
N GLN A 682 -34.18 -38.12 -3.13
CA GLN A 682 -34.20 -39.50 -2.67
C GLN A 682 -33.63 -40.40 -3.77
N LEU A 683 -32.61 -41.19 -3.42
CA LEU A 683 -31.86 -42.05 -4.34
C LEU A 683 -32.28 -43.51 -4.20
N THR A 684 -32.30 -44.24 -5.31
CA THR A 684 -32.35 -45.71 -5.29
C THR A 684 -30.97 -46.29 -4.99
N SER A 685 -30.88 -47.57 -4.62
CA SER A 685 -29.58 -48.24 -4.42
C SER A 685 -28.70 -48.20 -5.69
N LYS A 686 -29.32 -48.23 -6.88
CA LYS A 686 -28.61 -48.10 -8.16
C LYS A 686 -28.01 -46.71 -8.33
N ASP A 687 -28.74 -45.66 -7.94
CA ASP A 687 -28.26 -44.28 -8.01
C ASP A 687 -27.10 -44.03 -7.03
N ILE A 688 -27.18 -44.60 -5.81
CA ILE A 688 -26.08 -44.51 -4.83
C ILE A 688 -24.84 -45.24 -5.34
N SER A 689 -25.00 -46.43 -5.92
CA SER A 689 -23.91 -47.18 -6.56
C SER A 689 -23.29 -46.39 -7.72
N ALA A 690 -24.10 -45.76 -8.57
CA ALA A 690 -23.62 -44.92 -9.66
C ALA A 690 -22.88 -43.68 -9.14
N LEU A 691 -23.38 -43.02 -8.09
CA LEU A 691 -22.73 -41.88 -7.45
C LEU A 691 -21.35 -42.26 -6.91
N ILE A 692 -21.26 -43.38 -6.17
CA ILE A 692 -19.99 -43.88 -5.64
C ILE A 692 -19.05 -44.26 -6.79
N ASN A 693 -19.52 -44.99 -7.80
CA ASN A 693 -18.71 -45.38 -8.94
C ASN A 693 -18.14 -44.18 -9.71
N THR A 694 -18.93 -43.10 -9.82
CA THR A 694 -18.54 -41.90 -10.58
C THR A 694 -17.46 -41.10 -9.86
N TYR A 695 -17.62 -40.86 -8.55
CA TYR A 695 -16.75 -39.94 -7.83
C TYR A 695 -15.67 -40.63 -6.99
N PHE A 696 -15.94 -41.84 -6.52
CA PHE A 696 -15.06 -42.61 -5.63
C PHE A 696 -15.13 -44.11 -5.97
N PRO A 697 -14.75 -44.54 -7.19
CA PRO A 697 -14.86 -45.94 -7.63
C PRO A 697 -14.14 -46.92 -6.70
N GLN A 698 -13.09 -46.48 -6.00
CA GLN A 698 -12.39 -47.26 -4.98
C GLN A 698 -13.28 -47.70 -3.81
N LEU A 699 -14.42 -47.04 -3.58
CA LEU A 699 -15.36 -47.38 -2.51
C LEU A 699 -16.44 -48.40 -2.95
N LEU A 700 -16.55 -48.69 -4.25
CA LEU A 700 -17.59 -49.54 -4.81
C LEU A 700 -17.64 -50.98 -4.24
N PRO A 701 -16.51 -51.67 -3.99
CA PRO A 701 -16.51 -53.02 -3.40
C PRO A 701 -17.16 -53.11 -2.01
N TYR A 702 -17.20 -52.00 -1.28
CA TYR A 702 -17.77 -51.91 0.06
C TYR A 702 -19.28 -51.61 0.03
N HIS A 703 -19.76 -50.94 -1.03
CA HIS A 703 -21.18 -50.72 -1.22
C HIS A 703 -21.89 -51.99 -1.74
N ASN A 704 -21.34 -52.71 -2.72
CA ASN A 704 -22.04 -53.85 -3.33
C ASN A 704 -22.25 -55.04 -2.39
N ASN A 705 -21.51 -55.12 -1.29
CA ASN A 705 -21.61 -56.19 -0.28
C ASN A 705 -22.46 -55.82 0.95
N THR A 706 -23.07 -54.63 0.99
CA THR A 706 -23.98 -54.24 2.08
C THR A 706 -25.42 -54.57 1.70
N THR A 707 -25.98 -55.64 2.25
CA THR A 707 -27.43 -55.81 2.31
C THR A 707 -27.98 -54.75 3.27
N PHE A 708 -28.47 -53.64 2.72
CA PHE A 708 -29.23 -52.67 3.48
C PHE A 708 -30.57 -53.30 3.88
N SER A 709 -30.61 -54.07 4.98
CA SER A 709 -31.88 -54.42 5.61
C SER A 709 -32.49 -53.14 6.15
N LYS A 710 -33.71 -52.84 5.70
CA LYS A 710 -34.52 -51.66 5.97
C LYS A 710 -34.30 -50.98 7.32
#